data_AF-A0AAN6EQ83-F1
#
_entry.id   AF-A0AAN6EQ83-F1
#
_cell.length_a   1.000
_cell.length_b   1.000
_cell.length_c   1.000
_cell.angle_alpha   90.00
_cell.angle_beta   90.00
_cell.angle_gamma   90.00
#
_symmetry.space_group_name_H-M   'P 1'
#
loop_
_entity.id
_entity.type
_entity.pdbx_description
1 polymer ?
#
loop_
_entity_poly.entity_id
_entity_poly.type
_entity_poly.pdbx_seq_one_letter_code
_entity_poly.pdbx_strand_id
1 'polypeptide(L)'
;MATPETEHHHINPRASLRQSTYIDPSTGAKLNKTFTLHTSTSDSDGQGEPGAGERSPLLEGGEAAGSHGRMSTTTRLAVRSKDYMTLVQNFVVSDTGKGVLKCAVAYLLGSLATFVPPLSQLFGRQNSKHMVATITVYFHPARSLGSMLDALLLAATAFLYIALISLLSMSVTVFFADIVHHIEAGHAIVLVVFLGGGLGLIGWVKLRRNDPLVNIACSLASLGTITVLTKEGAVQAGDYSLTSISQILKMIVAGVIATMLVSVLVFPISARMKLRKNLLDATDCLSDMLAMITSSFLSGDKSELEDSTLSKVSDRHKKLSSSISQCLKEAKYEHYLLGTERQGWIEARLAQCVERISQSIGGLRSAAAMQFVVTEEPPFGSALRSDALGISAPFWGNSLSNSMTKVDDTDLLSYFIRPSSGPTSPSEPPKPSASEAPFRTPAQIFELFIENLGPSMRSLAFTLKEILDHFPFDVSDNFAVAASPKFKLSLDRALDLYKESRGKALAVVYTQKDMDRSRPLPVQADWEDAAACCGHFSFTLVEVAESIKEYLIILDELQLEVNERPCGRTWNWIKFWHSKDEHRDLDSLDPEFAEVIKRTDQLGLQFLDRPLPVSPKHDVPAGPVQTSKQRIFRKIYHAASILRHEDIKFAIKVGFGAMLYALPSFLSSTRPAYSHWRGEWGLLSYMLVCSMTIGASNTTGYSRVLGTCLGATLAVVAWEISHQNPIVLAFFGFCMAYWTAYIIIGRGKGPKGRFIMLTYNLVALYAYSLASLDDDDGDDEEDSGRNPLIVTIAWHRVVAVTSGCIWGLIITRVIWPISARQKLKDGLSLLWLRMGMIWKRDPLATLTEGVHPDRYMNLREEFYLQRFLAKLQSMAETAKSEFEFRRPFPHATYARILKATEQMLGAFHAMNEVILKDLNVSPGEEALLKATVKERAELCGRISHLFSVLASSMKLEYSIPSDALPNIDHTRDRLLAKIFAYRASDAQEQTTSDEDYSLLYTYALVTGQLNLGIQAVLKEVESLFGVLDEEALRLEL
;
A
#
# COMPACT_ATOMS: atom_id res chain seq x y z
N MET A 1 2.06 -25.45 57.75
CA MET A 1 3.40 -24.97 57.37
C MET A 1 3.51 -25.12 55.86
N ALA A 2 3.19 -24.07 55.12
CA ALA A 2 3.24 -24.04 53.67
C ALA A 2 4.43 -23.16 53.26
N THR A 3 5.32 -23.73 52.45
CA THR A 3 6.44 -23.08 51.78
C THR A 3 5.92 -22.16 50.67
N PRO A 4 6.46 -20.95 50.49
CA PRO A 4 6.05 -20.10 49.39
C PRO A 4 6.70 -20.56 48.07
N GLU A 5 5.88 -20.64 47.03
CA GLU A 5 6.31 -20.85 45.65
C GLU A 5 7.05 -19.60 45.16
N THR A 6 8.31 -19.78 44.75
CA THR A 6 9.10 -18.75 44.07
C THR A 6 8.73 -18.71 42.59
N GLU A 7 7.98 -17.69 42.18
CA GLU A 7 7.80 -17.33 40.77
C GLU A 7 9.16 -16.96 40.16
N HIS A 8 9.65 -17.81 39.26
CA HIS A 8 10.80 -17.47 38.41
C HIS A 8 10.34 -16.55 37.28
N HIS A 9 10.45 -15.23 37.48
CA HIS A 9 10.46 -14.29 36.37
C HIS A 9 11.69 -14.56 35.48
N HIS A 10 11.46 -15.08 34.28
CA HIS A 10 12.49 -15.19 33.26
C HIS A 10 12.91 -13.79 32.80
N ILE A 11 14.05 -13.31 33.32
CA ILE A 11 14.68 -12.06 32.90
C ILE A 11 15.16 -12.24 31.46
N ASN A 12 14.75 -11.28 30.63
CA ASN A 12 15.05 -11.10 29.22
C ASN A 12 16.56 -11.35 28.91
N PRO A 13 16.91 -12.24 27.94
CA PRO A 13 18.31 -12.58 27.65
C PRO A 13 19.15 -11.40 27.16
N ARG A 14 18.51 -10.32 26.67
CA ARG A 14 19.18 -9.04 26.36
C ARG A 14 19.32 -8.10 27.55
N ALA A 15 18.44 -8.17 28.54
CA ALA A 15 18.59 -7.39 29.78
C ALA A 15 19.71 -7.95 30.67
N SER A 16 19.93 -9.28 30.64
CA SER A 16 21.02 -9.96 31.35
C SER A 16 22.43 -9.55 30.91
N LEU A 17 22.60 -8.99 29.71
CA LEU A 17 23.90 -8.53 29.21
C LEU A 17 24.30 -7.16 29.75
N ARG A 18 23.41 -6.45 30.46
CA ARG A 18 23.68 -5.10 30.98
C ARG A 18 24.55 -5.08 32.23
N GLN A 19 24.81 -6.20 32.90
CA GLN A 19 25.76 -6.30 34.01
C GLN A 19 26.55 -7.60 33.89
N SER A 20 27.71 -7.54 33.22
CA SER A 20 28.69 -8.64 33.25
C SER A 20 29.90 -8.20 34.05
N THR A 21 30.36 -9.10 34.93
CA THR A 21 31.57 -8.89 35.72
C THR A 21 32.70 -9.61 35.00
N TYR A 22 33.73 -8.89 34.57
CA TYR A 22 34.91 -9.50 33.97
C TYR A 22 36.14 -9.24 34.85
N ILE A 23 37.12 -10.13 34.78
CA ILE A 23 38.36 -10.01 35.55
C ILE A 23 39.42 -9.48 34.60
N ASP A 24 39.97 -8.31 34.91
CA ASP A 24 41.06 -7.72 34.13
C ASP A 24 42.32 -8.60 34.27
N PRO A 25 42.82 -9.20 33.18
CA PRO A 25 43.93 -10.16 33.25
C PRO A 25 45.27 -9.50 33.63
N SER A 26 45.37 -8.17 33.54
CA SER A 26 46.58 -7.44 33.92
C SER A 26 46.63 -7.10 35.42
N THR A 27 45.48 -6.91 36.05
CA THR A 27 45.36 -6.46 37.45
C THR A 27 44.71 -7.49 38.39
N GLY A 28 44.04 -8.51 37.85
CA GLY A 28 43.30 -9.51 38.60
C GLY A 28 42.03 -8.98 39.28
N ALA A 29 41.67 -7.72 39.07
CA ALA A 29 40.50 -7.11 39.70
C ALA A 29 39.22 -7.49 38.96
N LYS A 30 38.19 -7.90 39.72
CA LYS A 30 36.86 -8.17 39.20
C LYS A 30 36.11 -6.84 39.05
N LEU A 31 35.89 -6.40 37.81
CA LEU A 31 35.27 -5.12 37.48
C LEU A 31 33.86 -5.35 36.91
N ASN A 32 32.91 -4.53 37.36
CA ASN A 32 31.53 -4.54 36.88
C ASN A 32 31.35 -3.38 35.90
N LYS A 33 31.08 -3.68 34.62
CA LYS A 33 30.79 -2.65 33.61
C LYS A 33 29.41 -2.88 32.99
N THR A 34 28.65 -1.81 32.85
CA THR A 34 27.37 -1.81 32.14
C THR A 34 27.62 -1.61 30.66
N PHE A 35 27.36 -2.63 29.83
CA PHE A 35 27.47 -2.50 28.38
C PHE A 35 26.21 -1.82 27.82
N THR A 36 26.37 -0.61 27.28
CA THR A 36 25.40 0.02 26.36
C THR A 36 25.76 -0.41 24.94
N LEU A 37 24.82 -1.09 24.26
CA LEU A 37 24.98 -1.53 22.88
C LEU A 37 24.87 -0.32 21.94
N HIS A 38 26.00 0.24 21.51
CA HIS A 38 26.11 0.79 20.16
C HIS A 38 26.73 -0.29 19.28
N THR A 39 25.96 -0.79 18.31
CA THR A 39 26.47 -1.57 17.19
C THR A 39 27.24 -0.62 16.27
N SER A 40 28.57 -0.66 16.34
CA SER A 40 29.44 -0.02 15.34
C SER A 40 29.40 -0.81 14.04
N THR A 41 28.52 -0.42 13.11
CA THR A 41 28.72 -0.69 11.68
C THR A 41 29.49 0.49 11.10
N SER A 42 30.83 0.43 11.21
CA SER A 42 31.72 1.28 10.45
C SER A 42 31.90 0.67 9.06
N ASP A 43 31.26 1.27 8.05
CA ASP A 43 31.68 1.17 6.66
C ASP A 43 32.99 1.96 6.50
N SER A 44 34.04 1.29 6.02
CA SER A 44 35.31 1.91 5.66
C SER A 44 35.45 1.95 4.14
N ASP A 45 35.17 3.12 3.55
CA ASP A 45 35.76 3.54 2.28
C ASP A 45 36.65 4.75 2.59
N GLY A 46 37.96 4.51 2.70
CA GLY A 46 38.95 5.53 3.04
C GLY A 46 40.31 4.89 3.32
N GLN A 47 41.25 5.11 2.42
CA GLN A 47 42.62 4.59 2.45
C GLN A 47 43.36 4.98 3.74
N GLY A 48 43.79 3.96 4.50
CA GLY A 48 44.68 4.08 5.67
C GLY A 48 45.04 2.68 6.17
N GLU A 49 46.31 2.45 6.49
CA GLU A 49 46.95 1.14 6.71
C GLU A 49 46.25 0.20 7.73
N PRO A 50 46.35 -1.14 7.57
CA PRO A 50 45.65 -2.07 8.43
C PRO A 50 46.43 -2.41 9.72
N GLY A 51 45.96 -1.88 10.85
CA GLY A 51 46.28 -2.39 12.19
C GLY A 51 45.46 -3.64 12.52
N ALA A 52 46.11 -4.61 13.16
CA ALA A 52 45.70 -6.00 13.37
C ALA A 52 44.33 -6.23 14.05
N GLY A 53 43.54 -7.15 13.48
CA GLY A 53 42.28 -7.65 14.05
C GLY A 53 42.43 -8.97 14.84
N GLU A 54 41.62 -9.09 15.89
CA GLU A 54 41.57 -10.10 16.97
C GLU A 54 41.22 -11.55 16.58
N ARG A 55 41.73 -12.07 15.46
CA ARG A 55 41.51 -13.48 15.06
C ARG A 55 42.76 -14.24 14.65
N SER A 56 43.87 -14.03 15.34
CA SER A 56 45.06 -14.89 15.25
C SER A 56 45.07 -15.96 16.35
N PRO A 57 45.45 -17.22 16.05
CA PRO A 57 45.65 -18.24 17.07
C PRO A 57 46.91 -17.90 17.90
N LEU A 58 46.79 -18.09 19.22
CA LEU A 58 47.71 -17.59 20.26
C LEU A 58 49.07 -18.31 20.38
N LEU A 59 49.45 -19.14 19.41
CA LEU A 59 50.71 -19.90 19.46
C LEU A 59 51.33 -20.03 18.07
N GLU A 60 52.28 -19.16 17.76
CA GLU A 60 53.37 -19.50 16.85
C GLU A 60 54.64 -18.76 17.30
N GLY A 61 55.49 -19.49 18.02
CA GLY A 61 56.85 -19.08 18.31
C GLY A 61 57.78 -19.64 17.25
N GLY A 62 58.62 -18.76 16.69
CA GLY A 62 59.90 -19.15 16.10
C GLY A 62 59.95 -19.30 14.58
N GLU A 63 60.61 -18.29 13.98
CA GLU A 63 61.50 -18.37 12.83
C GLU A 63 60.93 -18.31 11.40
N ALA A 64 61.50 -17.34 10.68
CA ALA A 64 61.26 -16.95 9.31
C ALA A 64 61.55 -18.03 8.26
N ALA A 65 60.74 -18.08 7.20
CA ALA A 65 61.22 -18.15 5.82
C ALA A 65 60.03 -18.03 4.84
N GLY A 66 60.20 -17.21 3.80
CA GLY A 66 59.16 -16.91 2.83
C GLY A 66 58.64 -18.12 2.06
N SER A 67 57.32 -18.21 1.92
CA SER A 67 56.71 -18.84 0.76
C SER A 67 55.43 -18.09 0.39
N HIS A 68 55.41 -17.49 -0.80
CA HIS A 68 54.17 -17.10 -1.46
C HIS A 68 53.41 -18.38 -1.84
N GLY A 69 52.67 -18.94 -0.88
CA GLY A 69 51.75 -20.04 -1.11
C GLY A 69 50.59 -19.57 -1.98
N ARG A 70 50.65 -19.89 -3.27
CA ARG A 70 49.52 -19.83 -4.21
C ARG A 70 48.33 -20.59 -3.57
N MET A 71 47.36 -19.87 -3.04
CA MET A 71 46.13 -20.47 -2.51
C MET A 71 45.46 -21.26 -3.65
N SER A 72 45.43 -22.58 -3.53
CA SER A 72 44.92 -23.49 -4.56
C SER A 72 43.53 -23.08 -5.02
N THR A 73 43.28 -23.16 -6.33
CA THR A 73 41.98 -22.90 -6.96
C THR A 73 40.86 -23.74 -6.32
N THR A 74 41.19 -24.93 -5.80
CA THR A 74 40.26 -25.81 -5.09
C THR A 74 39.80 -25.25 -3.75
N THR A 75 40.69 -24.59 -3.00
CA THR A 75 40.35 -23.97 -1.70
C THR A 75 39.47 -22.73 -1.90
N ARG A 76 39.69 -21.95 -2.96
CA ARG A 76 38.79 -20.83 -3.33
C ARG A 76 37.40 -21.31 -3.76
N LEU A 77 37.32 -22.43 -4.48
CA LEU A 77 36.04 -23.05 -4.85
C LEU A 77 35.33 -23.64 -3.64
N ALA A 78 36.06 -24.26 -2.70
CA ALA A 78 35.50 -24.81 -1.46
C ALA A 78 34.94 -23.70 -0.54
N VAL A 79 35.67 -22.61 -0.34
CA VAL A 79 35.18 -21.45 0.45
C VAL A 79 33.97 -20.82 -0.22
N ARG A 80 34.01 -20.58 -1.54
CA ARG A 80 32.84 -20.10 -2.29
C ARG A 80 31.66 -21.05 -2.17
N SER A 81 31.86 -22.37 -2.28
CA SER A 81 30.78 -23.34 -2.12
C SER A 81 30.20 -23.34 -0.72
N LYS A 82 31.01 -23.10 0.31
CA LYS A 82 30.55 -23.00 1.70
C LYS A 82 29.73 -21.74 1.91
N ASP A 83 30.15 -20.60 1.35
CA ASP A 83 29.42 -19.34 1.38
C ASP A 83 28.11 -19.41 0.58
N TYR A 84 28.11 -20.10 -0.57
CA TYR A 84 26.89 -20.40 -1.31
C TYR A 84 25.98 -21.36 -0.53
N MET A 85 26.54 -22.35 0.17
CA MET A 85 25.76 -23.33 0.93
C MET A 85 25.12 -22.69 2.17
N THR A 86 25.80 -21.79 2.87
CA THR A 86 25.21 -21.01 3.97
C THR A 86 24.12 -20.07 3.46
N LEU A 87 24.31 -19.43 2.30
CA LEU A 87 23.29 -18.58 1.68
C LEU A 87 22.05 -19.37 1.25
N VAL A 88 22.24 -20.57 0.67
CA VAL A 88 21.16 -21.50 0.33
C VAL A 88 20.46 -22.02 1.58
N GLN A 89 21.21 -22.37 2.64
CA GLN A 89 20.64 -22.82 3.90
C GLN A 89 19.79 -21.72 4.55
N ASN A 90 20.29 -20.48 4.58
CA ASN A 90 19.53 -19.32 5.06
C ASN A 90 18.28 -19.07 4.21
N PHE A 91 18.36 -19.26 2.90
CA PHE A 91 17.19 -19.13 2.01
C PHE A 91 16.14 -20.22 2.23
N VAL A 92 16.53 -21.49 2.37
CA VAL A 92 15.60 -22.62 2.61
C VAL A 92 14.90 -22.49 3.95
N VAL A 93 15.61 -22.00 4.97
CA VAL A 93 15.04 -21.76 6.31
C VAL A 93 14.16 -20.51 6.36
N SER A 94 14.35 -19.56 5.43
CA SER A 94 13.52 -18.36 5.33
C SER A 94 12.03 -18.68 5.09
N ASP A 95 11.15 -17.78 5.53
CA ASP A 95 9.70 -17.90 5.31
C ASP A 95 9.34 -18.00 3.81
N THR A 96 10.14 -17.35 2.96
CA THR A 96 9.97 -17.43 1.50
C THR A 96 10.37 -18.81 0.98
N GLY A 97 11.50 -19.37 1.44
CA GLY A 97 11.97 -20.70 1.06
C GLY A 97 11.00 -21.81 1.46
N LYS A 98 10.49 -21.76 2.70
CA LYS A 98 9.43 -22.67 3.19
C LYS A 98 8.17 -22.59 2.33
N GLY A 99 7.74 -21.38 1.98
CA GLY A 99 6.60 -21.16 1.09
C GLY A 99 6.81 -21.73 -0.32
N VAL A 100 7.99 -21.56 -0.91
CA VAL A 100 8.34 -22.10 -2.23
C VAL A 100 8.34 -23.63 -2.22
N LEU A 101 8.96 -24.25 -1.21
CA LEU A 101 8.99 -25.70 -1.04
C LEU A 101 7.56 -26.27 -0.89
N LYS A 102 6.74 -25.62 -0.07
CA LYS A 102 5.32 -25.99 0.14
C LYS A 102 4.53 -26.01 -1.17
N CYS A 103 4.73 -25.02 -2.04
CA CYS A 103 4.11 -24.99 -3.36
C CYS A 103 4.60 -26.12 -4.27
N ALA A 104 5.90 -26.44 -4.24
CA ALA A 104 6.46 -27.53 -5.02
C ALA A 104 5.90 -28.90 -4.58
N VAL A 105 5.72 -29.10 -3.27
CA VAL A 105 5.08 -30.32 -2.71
C VAL A 105 3.61 -30.44 -3.12
N ALA A 106 2.83 -29.36 -3.07
CA ALA A 106 1.45 -29.39 -3.55
C ALA A 106 1.36 -29.69 -5.05
N TYR A 107 2.27 -29.13 -5.84
CA TYR A 107 2.34 -29.45 -7.26
C TYR A 107 2.66 -30.94 -7.49
N LEU A 108 3.63 -31.48 -6.77
CA LEU A 108 3.99 -32.90 -6.86
C LEU A 108 2.75 -33.77 -6.56
N LEU A 109 2.05 -33.52 -5.45
CA LEU A 109 0.82 -34.23 -5.10
C LEU A 109 -0.27 -34.09 -6.18
N GLY A 110 -0.44 -32.89 -6.74
CA GLY A 110 -1.38 -32.65 -7.84
C GLY A 110 -1.00 -33.39 -9.13
N SER A 111 0.29 -33.54 -9.41
CA SER A 111 0.80 -34.27 -10.58
C SER A 111 0.63 -35.79 -10.46
N LEU A 112 0.54 -36.34 -9.24
CA LEU A 112 0.25 -37.76 -9.01
C LEU A 112 -1.09 -38.18 -9.62
N ALA A 113 -2.07 -37.27 -9.72
CA ALA A 113 -3.33 -37.54 -10.42
C ALA A 113 -3.14 -37.88 -11.90
N THR A 114 -2.01 -37.50 -12.50
CA THR A 114 -1.64 -37.84 -13.89
C THR A 114 -0.72 -39.06 -13.94
N PHE A 115 0.29 -39.12 -13.08
CA PHE A 115 1.33 -40.16 -13.15
C PHE A 115 0.96 -41.50 -12.51
N VAL A 116 0.10 -41.50 -11.49
CA VAL A 116 -0.22 -42.70 -10.70
C VAL A 116 -1.50 -43.35 -11.24
N PRO A 117 -1.45 -44.58 -11.80
CA PRO A 117 -2.60 -45.24 -12.42
C PRO A 117 -3.88 -45.32 -11.56
N PRO A 118 -3.84 -45.72 -10.27
CA PRO A 118 -5.06 -45.80 -9.46
C PRO A 118 -5.70 -44.42 -9.20
N LEU A 119 -4.90 -43.36 -9.08
CA LEU A 119 -5.42 -42.00 -8.96
C LEU A 119 -5.93 -41.47 -10.30
N SER A 120 -5.28 -41.83 -11.40
CA SER A 120 -5.65 -41.47 -12.76
C SER A 120 -7.01 -42.06 -13.16
N GLN A 121 -7.32 -43.29 -12.73
CA GLN A 121 -8.61 -43.95 -12.96
C GLN A 121 -9.78 -43.28 -12.21
N LEU A 122 -9.53 -42.71 -11.02
CA LEU A 122 -10.56 -42.00 -10.22
C LEU A 122 -11.19 -40.81 -10.97
N PHE A 123 -10.41 -40.18 -11.86
CA PHE A 123 -10.83 -39.01 -12.64
C PHE A 123 -11.41 -39.38 -14.02
N GLY A 124 -11.45 -40.66 -14.36
CA GLY A 124 -11.99 -41.17 -15.64
C GLY A 124 -10.97 -41.15 -16.79
N ARG A 125 -11.46 -41.43 -18.00
CA ARG A 125 -10.65 -41.56 -19.24
C ARG A 125 -10.31 -40.23 -19.92
N GLN A 126 -10.67 -39.09 -19.34
CA GLN A 126 -10.45 -37.79 -19.97
C GLN A 126 -8.97 -37.38 -20.07
N ASN A 127 -8.60 -36.77 -21.21
CA ASN A 127 -7.25 -36.29 -21.53
C ASN A 127 -6.85 -34.99 -20.77
N SER A 128 -7.61 -34.58 -19.76
CA SER A 128 -7.45 -33.31 -19.03
C SER A 128 -6.94 -33.45 -17.59
N LYS A 129 -6.37 -34.61 -17.22
CA LYS A 129 -5.87 -34.92 -15.86
C LYS A 129 -4.83 -33.94 -15.33
N HIS A 130 -4.04 -33.31 -16.22
CA HIS A 130 -3.10 -32.23 -15.90
C HIS A 130 -3.75 -31.00 -15.26
N MET A 131 -5.08 -30.86 -15.31
CA MET A 131 -5.82 -29.78 -14.65
C MET A 131 -5.66 -29.81 -13.14
N VAL A 132 -5.57 -30.99 -12.51
CA VAL A 132 -5.39 -31.12 -11.05
C VAL A 132 -4.09 -30.41 -10.62
N ALA A 133 -2.98 -30.75 -11.27
CA ALA A 133 -1.68 -30.09 -11.04
C ALA A 133 -1.71 -28.59 -11.36
N THR A 134 -2.44 -28.19 -12.41
CA THR A 134 -2.57 -26.77 -12.79
C THR A 134 -3.29 -25.96 -11.72
N ILE A 135 -4.33 -26.50 -11.11
CA ILE A 135 -5.12 -25.80 -10.08
C ILE A 135 -4.28 -25.53 -8.83
N THR A 136 -3.39 -26.45 -8.45
CA THR A 136 -2.46 -26.26 -7.31
C THR A 136 -1.47 -25.09 -7.50
N VAL A 137 -1.20 -24.69 -8.74
CA VAL A 137 -0.33 -23.54 -9.05
C VAL A 137 -1.10 -22.22 -8.94
N TYR A 138 -2.37 -22.23 -9.35
CA TYR A 138 -3.25 -21.06 -9.27
C TYR A 138 -3.67 -20.79 -7.82
N PHE A 139 -4.05 -21.84 -7.10
CA PHE A 139 -4.27 -21.83 -5.66
C PHE A 139 -2.98 -22.29 -4.98
N HIS A 140 -2.00 -21.40 -4.83
CA HIS A 140 -0.71 -21.79 -4.25
C HIS A 140 -0.80 -21.93 -2.72
N PRO A 141 -0.36 -23.05 -2.11
CA PRO A 141 -0.56 -23.37 -0.67
C PRO A 141 0.20 -22.45 0.29
N ALA A 142 1.13 -21.62 -0.20
CA ALA A 142 1.92 -20.67 0.61
C ALA A 142 1.14 -19.43 1.11
N ARG A 143 -0.19 -19.46 1.08
CA ARG A 143 -1.03 -18.39 1.65
C ARG A 143 -1.39 -18.71 3.10
N SER A 144 -1.88 -17.70 3.81
CA SER A 144 -2.50 -17.86 5.11
C SER A 144 -3.75 -18.74 5.03
N LEU A 145 -4.12 -19.38 6.14
CA LEU A 145 -5.36 -20.16 6.23
C LEU A 145 -6.59 -19.28 5.91
N GLY A 146 -6.63 -18.04 6.42
CA GLY A 146 -7.70 -17.09 6.12
C GLY A 146 -7.88 -16.80 4.62
N SER A 147 -6.79 -16.52 3.92
CA SER A 147 -6.80 -16.31 2.46
C SER A 147 -7.23 -17.56 1.69
N MET A 148 -6.88 -18.74 2.20
CA MET A 148 -7.28 -20.02 1.63
C MET A 148 -8.78 -20.30 1.77
N LEU A 149 -9.38 -19.93 2.90
CA LEU A 149 -10.83 -20.02 3.11
C LEU A 149 -11.61 -19.10 2.18
N ASP A 150 -11.15 -17.85 2.00
CA ASP A 150 -11.74 -16.92 1.02
C ASP A 150 -11.63 -17.47 -0.40
N ALA A 151 -10.46 -18.00 -0.77
CA ALA A 151 -10.24 -18.65 -2.06
C ALA A 151 -11.14 -19.87 -2.28
N LEU A 152 -11.42 -20.66 -1.24
CA LEU A 152 -12.33 -21.81 -1.28
C LEU A 152 -13.78 -21.38 -1.55
N LEU A 153 -14.25 -20.31 -0.88
CA LEU A 153 -15.59 -19.74 -1.13
C LEU A 153 -15.71 -19.25 -2.58
N LEU A 154 -14.71 -18.51 -3.07
CA LEU A 154 -14.68 -18.04 -4.46
C LEU A 154 -14.63 -19.21 -5.46
N ALA A 155 -13.84 -20.25 -5.18
CA ALA A 155 -13.80 -21.46 -6.00
C ALA A 155 -15.15 -22.19 -6.05
N ALA A 156 -15.85 -22.29 -4.92
CA ALA A 156 -17.18 -22.89 -4.85
C ALA A 156 -18.22 -22.10 -5.67
N THR A 157 -18.17 -20.76 -5.63
CA THR A 157 -19.06 -19.93 -6.47
C THR A 157 -18.74 -20.06 -7.96
N ALA A 158 -17.46 -20.10 -8.34
CA ALA A 158 -17.05 -20.33 -9.72
C ALA A 158 -17.48 -21.71 -10.22
N PHE A 159 -17.40 -22.72 -9.37
CA PHE A 159 -17.90 -24.06 -9.67
C PHE A 159 -19.42 -24.04 -9.92
N LEU A 160 -20.21 -23.50 -8.99
CA LEU A 160 -21.66 -23.42 -9.14
C LEU A 160 -22.05 -22.72 -10.45
N TYR A 161 -21.30 -21.68 -10.81
CA TYR A 161 -21.48 -20.95 -12.05
C TYR A 161 -21.18 -21.78 -13.31
N ILE A 162 -20.05 -22.52 -13.35
CA ILE A 162 -19.74 -23.44 -14.47
C ILE A 162 -20.84 -24.49 -14.60
N ALA A 163 -21.27 -25.10 -13.49
CA ALA A 163 -22.32 -26.11 -13.49
C ALA A 163 -23.64 -25.54 -14.03
N LEU A 164 -24.02 -24.34 -13.60
CA LEU A 164 -25.24 -23.68 -14.06
C LEU A 164 -25.19 -23.35 -15.57
N ILE A 165 -24.08 -22.77 -16.06
CA ILE A 165 -23.95 -22.44 -17.49
C ILE A 165 -23.93 -23.69 -18.35
N SER A 166 -23.17 -24.70 -17.96
CA SER A 166 -23.07 -25.96 -18.71
C SER A 166 -24.43 -26.64 -18.85
N LEU A 167 -25.14 -26.85 -17.74
CA LEU A 167 -26.46 -27.47 -17.75
C LEU A 167 -27.47 -26.67 -18.60
N LEU A 168 -27.55 -25.35 -18.42
CA LEU A 168 -28.48 -24.53 -19.20
C LEU A 168 -28.15 -24.52 -20.69
N SER A 169 -26.86 -24.44 -21.06
CA SER A 169 -26.44 -24.45 -22.46
C SER A 169 -26.77 -25.77 -23.18
N MET A 170 -26.60 -26.90 -22.49
CA MET A 170 -26.97 -28.22 -23.01
C MET A 170 -28.48 -28.35 -23.14
N SER A 171 -29.24 -27.95 -22.12
CA SER A 171 -30.70 -27.97 -22.16
C SER A 171 -31.28 -27.15 -23.32
N VAL A 172 -30.70 -25.97 -23.60
CA VAL A 172 -31.12 -25.16 -24.76
C VAL A 172 -30.80 -25.88 -26.06
N THR A 173 -29.63 -26.49 -26.20
CA THR A 173 -29.27 -27.15 -27.46
C THR A 173 -30.13 -28.39 -27.72
N VAL A 174 -30.35 -29.23 -26.71
CA VAL A 174 -31.25 -30.40 -26.77
C VAL A 174 -32.67 -29.97 -27.13
N PHE A 175 -33.19 -28.91 -26.52
CA PHE A 175 -34.53 -28.38 -26.85
C PHE A 175 -34.65 -27.99 -28.33
N PHE A 176 -33.67 -27.30 -28.89
CA PHE A 176 -33.69 -26.89 -30.30
C PHE A 176 -33.40 -28.04 -31.27
N ALA A 177 -32.69 -29.08 -30.84
CA ALA A 177 -32.44 -30.29 -31.61
C ALA A 177 -33.69 -31.20 -31.67
N ASP A 178 -34.28 -31.52 -30.52
CA ASP A 178 -35.32 -32.54 -30.39
C ASP A 178 -36.73 -32.01 -30.62
N ILE A 179 -37.02 -30.77 -30.20
CA ILE A 179 -38.39 -30.21 -30.27
C ILE A 179 -38.56 -29.28 -31.47
N VAL A 180 -37.57 -28.43 -31.74
CA VAL A 180 -37.67 -27.39 -32.80
C VAL A 180 -37.04 -27.83 -34.12
N HIS A 181 -36.25 -28.92 -34.11
CA HIS A 181 -35.50 -29.45 -35.26
C HIS A 181 -34.63 -28.41 -35.99
N HIS A 182 -34.16 -27.38 -35.27
CA HIS A 182 -33.32 -26.31 -35.77
C HIS A 182 -32.10 -26.11 -34.87
N ILE A 183 -31.13 -27.02 -35.01
CA ILE A 183 -29.90 -27.05 -34.21
C ILE A 183 -29.07 -25.77 -34.37
N GLU A 184 -29.03 -25.19 -35.58
CA GLU A 184 -28.29 -23.95 -35.86
C GLU A 184 -28.78 -22.75 -35.03
N ALA A 185 -30.10 -22.68 -34.76
CA ALA A 185 -30.65 -21.66 -33.88
C ALA A 185 -30.22 -21.88 -32.42
N GLY A 186 -30.16 -23.15 -31.98
CA GLY A 186 -29.61 -23.52 -30.68
C GLY A 186 -28.14 -23.13 -30.54
N HIS A 187 -27.31 -23.42 -31.54
CA HIS A 187 -25.90 -23.02 -31.58
C HIS A 187 -25.72 -21.50 -31.50
N ALA A 188 -26.53 -20.74 -32.23
CA ALA A 188 -26.49 -19.27 -32.19
C ALA A 188 -26.83 -18.72 -30.79
N ILE A 189 -27.86 -19.28 -30.14
CA ILE A 189 -28.24 -18.89 -28.77
C ILE A 189 -27.13 -19.25 -27.78
N VAL A 190 -26.54 -20.44 -27.88
CA VAL A 190 -25.42 -20.85 -27.04
C VAL A 190 -24.22 -19.92 -27.18
N LEU A 191 -23.87 -19.59 -28.42
CA LEU A 191 -22.76 -18.71 -28.71
C LEU A 191 -22.97 -17.27 -28.17
N VAL A 192 -24.16 -16.70 -28.34
CA VAL A 192 -24.46 -15.32 -27.91
C VAL A 192 -24.69 -15.24 -26.40
N VAL A 193 -25.58 -16.06 -25.85
CA VAL A 193 -26.07 -15.92 -24.47
C VAL A 193 -25.12 -16.57 -23.48
N PHE A 194 -24.77 -17.85 -23.69
CA PHE A 194 -24.01 -18.62 -22.70
C PHE A 194 -22.50 -18.39 -22.84
N LEU A 195 -21.97 -18.34 -24.06
CA LEU A 195 -20.56 -18.07 -24.26
C LEU A 195 -20.24 -16.56 -24.19
N GLY A 196 -20.87 -15.75 -25.05
CA GLY A 196 -20.66 -14.29 -25.07
C GLY A 196 -21.11 -13.61 -23.78
N GLY A 197 -22.37 -13.83 -23.38
CA GLY A 197 -22.91 -13.31 -22.12
C GLY A 197 -22.24 -13.88 -20.88
N GLY A 198 -21.94 -15.19 -20.85
CA GLY A 198 -21.26 -15.84 -19.72
C GLY A 198 -19.83 -15.36 -19.52
N LEU A 199 -19.00 -15.36 -20.57
CA LEU A 199 -17.63 -14.84 -20.48
C LEU A 199 -17.60 -13.32 -20.27
N GLY A 200 -18.59 -12.58 -20.81
CA GLY A 200 -18.79 -11.16 -20.52
C GLY A 200 -19.10 -10.89 -19.05
N LEU A 201 -19.95 -11.71 -18.42
CA LEU A 201 -20.25 -11.63 -16.98
C LEU A 201 -19.01 -11.95 -16.13
N ILE A 202 -18.22 -12.96 -16.51
CA ILE A 202 -16.93 -13.25 -15.86
C ILE A 202 -16.01 -12.03 -15.98
N GLY A 203 -15.95 -11.39 -17.15
CA GLY A 203 -15.17 -10.16 -17.38
C GLY A 203 -15.63 -8.99 -16.51
N TRP A 204 -16.93 -8.85 -16.34
CA TRP A 204 -17.54 -7.85 -15.46
C TRP A 204 -17.19 -8.08 -13.98
N VAL A 205 -17.31 -9.31 -13.48
CA VAL A 205 -16.95 -9.67 -12.10
C VAL A 205 -15.45 -9.46 -11.85
N LYS A 206 -14.60 -9.83 -12.83
CA LYS A 206 -13.15 -9.61 -12.82
C LYS A 206 -12.82 -8.13 -12.61
N LEU A 207 -13.51 -7.24 -13.33
CA LEU A 207 -13.29 -5.79 -13.22
C LEU A 207 -13.82 -5.22 -11.90
N ARG A 208 -15.05 -5.57 -11.53
CA ARG A 208 -15.76 -4.96 -10.40
C ARG A 208 -15.13 -5.28 -9.05
N ARG A 209 -14.68 -6.52 -8.84
CA ARG A 209 -14.07 -6.93 -7.56
C ARG A 209 -12.59 -6.58 -7.47
N ASN A 210 -11.88 -6.49 -8.61
CA ASN A 210 -10.45 -6.15 -8.73
C ASN A 210 -9.52 -6.82 -7.68
N ASP A 211 -9.87 -8.02 -7.22
CA ASP A 211 -9.14 -8.77 -6.21
C ASP A 211 -8.33 -9.90 -6.89
N PRO A 212 -7.08 -10.16 -6.48
CA PRO A 212 -6.23 -11.18 -7.11
C PRO A 212 -6.80 -12.60 -6.96
N LEU A 213 -7.56 -12.86 -5.89
CA LEU A 213 -8.26 -14.14 -5.67
C LEU A 213 -9.44 -14.31 -6.63
N VAL A 214 -10.23 -13.26 -6.83
CA VAL A 214 -11.34 -13.26 -7.77
C VAL A 214 -10.83 -13.46 -9.19
N ASN A 215 -9.71 -12.85 -9.56
CA ASN A 215 -9.07 -13.07 -10.86
C ASN A 215 -8.70 -14.54 -11.11
N ILE A 216 -8.29 -15.28 -10.06
CA ILE A 216 -8.02 -16.71 -10.15
C ILE A 216 -9.32 -17.49 -10.34
N ALA A 217 -10.36 -17.18 -9.56
CA ALA A 217 -11.68 -17.82 -9.69
C ALA A 217 -12.31 -17.56 -11.07
N CYS A 218 -12.23 -16.34 -11.60
CA CYS A 218 -12.66 -15.98 -12.96
C CYS A 218 -11.87 -16.73 -14.03
N SER A 219 -10.55 -16.91 -13.84
CA SER A 219 -9.72 -17.69 -14.76
C SER A 219 -10.16 -19.16 -14.77
N LEU A 220 -10.43 -19.74 -13.60
CA LEU A 220 -10.94 -21.10 -13.46
C LEU A 220 -12.34 -21.25 -14.06
N ALA A 221 -13.24 -20.30 -13.80
CA ALA A 221 -14.58 -20.23 -14.40
C ALA A 221 -14.50 -20.19 -15.93
N SER A 222 -13.64 -19.33 -16.48
CA SER A 222 -13.44 -19.26 -17.94
C SER A 222 -12.87 -20.56 -18.52
N LEU A 223 -11.92 -21.20 -17.85
CA LEU A 223 -11.37 -22.50 -18.28
C LEU A 223 -12.47 -23.58 -18.30
N GLY A 224 -13.26 -23.68 -17.23
CA GLY A 224 -14.37 -24.63 -17.14
C GLY A 224 -15.44 -24.39 -18.22
N THR A 225 -15.92 -23.15 -18.33
CA THR A 225 -16.94 -22.77 -19.32
C THR A 225 -16.47 -22.99 -20.76
N ILE A 226 -15.23 -22.59 -21.10
CA ILE A 226 -14.68 -22.78 -22.46
C ILE A 226 -14.51 -24.28 -22.77
N THR A 227 -14.02 -25.07 -21.82
CA THR A 227 -13.79 -26.51 -22.02
C THR A 227 -15.11 -27.24 -22.30
N VAL A 228 -16.15 -26.97 -21.51
CA VAL A 228 -17.45 -27.61 -21.70
C VAL A 228 -18.13 -27.13 -23.00
N LEU A 229 -18.12 -25.81 -23.26
CA LEU A 229 -18.85 -25.25 -24.40
C LEU A 229 -18.17 -25.45 -25.76
N THR A 230 -16.84 -25.56 -25.83
CA THR A 230 -16.12 -25.59 -27.11
C THR A 230 -15.35 -26.88 -27.41
N LYS A 231 -14.97 -27.66 -26.38
CA LYS A 231 -14.13 -28.86 -26.55
C LYS A 231 -14.91 -30.17 -26.43
N GLU A 232 -15.84 -30.27 -25.48
CA GLU A 232 -16.52 -31.54 -25.16
C GLU A 232 -17.39 -32.09 -26.31
N GLY A 233 -17.80 -31.23 -27.24
CA GLY A 233 -18.49 -31.66 -28.47
C GLY A 233 -19.95 -32.01 -28.29
N ALA A 234 -20.39 -32.33 -27.07
CA ALA A 234 -21.77 -32.68 -26.73
C ALA A 234 -22.76 -31.53 -26.96
N VAL A 235 -22.35 -30.30 -26.63
CA VAL A 235 -23.14 -29.10 -26.95
C VAL A 235 -23.29 -28.95 -28.46
N GLN A 236 -22.26 -29.23 -29.25
CA GLN A 236 -22.32 -29.15 -30.72
C GLN A 236 -23.04 -30.34 -31.37
N ALA A 237 -23.16 -31.47 -30.67
CA ALA A 237 -23.87 -32.65 -31.13
C ALA A 237 -25.36 -32.62 -30.75
N GLY A 238 -25.75 -31.77 -29.79
CA GLY A 238 -27.09 -31.73 -29.23
C GLY A 238 -27.35 -32.83 -28.19
N ASP A 239 -26.30 -33.43 -27.62
CA ASP A 239 -26.39 -34.56 -26.70
C ASP A 239 -26.19 -34.14 -25.23
N TYR A 240 -26.78 -34.91 -24.32
CA TYR A 240 -26.70 -34.69 -22.87
C TYR A 240 -25.60 -35.56 -22.21
N SER A 241 -24.36 -35.04 -22.11
CA SER A 241 -23.21 -35.78 -21.53
C SER A 241 -22.83 -35.35 -20.10
N LEU A 242 -23.54 -35.85 -19.08
CA LEU A 242 -23.19 -35.57 -17.67
C LEU A 242 -21.85 -36.16 -17.22
N THR A 243 -21.38 -37.21 -17.88
CA THR A 243 -20.16 -37.94 -17.51
C THR A 243 -18.92 -37.07 -17.61
N SER A 244 -18.78 -36.35 -18.72
CA SER A 244 -17.61 -35.53 -19.01
C SER A 244 -17.57 -34.25 -18.17
N ILE A 245 -18.71 -33.61 -17.92
CA ILE A 245 -18.82 -32.49 -16.96
C ILE A 245 -18.44 -32.96 -15.54
N SER A 246 -18.98 -34.09 -15.08
CA SER A 246 -18.69 -34.63 -13.74
C SER A 246 -17.19 -34.93 -13.56
N GLN A 247 -16.51 -35.40 -14.61
CA GLN A 247 -15.06 -35.65 -14.58
C GLN A 247 -14.24 -34.36 -14.46
N ILE A 248 -14.50 -33.36 -15.29
CA ILE A 248 -13.87 -32.03 -15.21
C ILE A 248 -14.02 -31.47 -13.79
N LEU A 249 -15.21 -31.68 -13.23
CA LEU A 249 -15.54 -31.18 -11.92
C LEU A 249 -14.81 -31.86 -10.77
N LYS A 250 -14.73 -33.19 -10.81
CA LYS A 250 -13.95 -33.96 -9.85
C LYS A 250 -12.48 -33.53 -9.86
N MET A 251 -11.92 -33.25 -11.04
CA MET A 251 -10.54 -32.75 -11.18
C MET A 251 -10.36 -31.37 -10.52
N ILE A 252 -11.34 -30.47 -10.67
CA ILE A 252 -11.30 -29.15 -10.03
C ILE A 252 -11.32 -29.27 -8.51
N VAL A 253 -12.26 -30.06 -7.98
CA VAL A 253 -12.42 -30.29 -6.54
C VAL A 253 -11.16 -30.94 -5.96
N ALA A 254 -10.59 -31.94 -6.64
CA ALA A 254 -9.37 -32.60 -6.19
C ALA A 254 -8.16 -31.64 -6.10
N GLY A 255 -7.99 -30.74 -7.08
CA GLY A 255 -6.91 -29.76 -7.04
C GLY A 255 -7.03 -28.77 -5.88
N VAL A 256 -8.27 -28.34 -5.56
CA VAL A 256 -8.54 -27.47 -4.41
C VAL A 256 -8.30 -28.20 -3.10
N ILE A 257 -8.78 -29.45 -2.95
CA ILE A 257 -8.57 -30.26 -1.75
C ILE A 257 -7.08 -30.53 -1.52
N ALA A 258 -6.33 -30.92 -2.56
CA ALA A 258 -4.89 -31.17 -2.45
C ALA A 258 -4.13 -29.92 -1.95
N THR A 259 -4.49 -28.76 -2.48
CA THR A 259 -3.92 -27.48 -2.05
C THR A 259 -4.25 -27.17 -0.58
N MET A 260 -5.52 -27.33 -0.19
CA MET A 260 -5.97 -27.08 1.18
C MET A 260 -5.30 -28.02 2.19
N LEU A 261 -5.13 -29.28 1.81
CA LEU A 261 -4.47 -30.27 2.66
C LEU A 261 -2.99 -29.91 2.87
N VAL A 262 -2.27 -29.50 1.81
CA VAL A 262 -0.90 -29.03 1.95
C VAL A 262 -0.83 -27.71 2.72
N SER A 263 -1.80 -26.82 2.55
CA SER A 263 -1.82 -25.53 3.24
C SER A 263 -1.93 -25.67 4.76
N VAL A 264 -2.71 -26.66 5.22
CA VAL A 264 -2.92 -26.97 6.65
C VAL A 264 -1.82 -27.85 7.23
N LEU A 265 -1.35 -28.88 6.50
CA LEU A 265 -0.42 -29.88 7.04
C LEU A 265 1.06 -29.48 6.94
N VAL A 266 1.46 -28.76 5.90
CA VAL A 266 2.88 -28.45 5.63
C VAL A 266 3.15 -26.99 5.99
N PHE A 267 3.89 -26.73 7.07
CA PHE A 267 4.18 -25.37 7.57
C PHE A 267 2.93 -24.47 7.60
N PRO A 268 1.99 -24.68 8.56
CA PRO A 268 0.76 -23.90 8.63
C PRO A 268 1.08 -22.42 8.86
N ILE A 269 0.45 -21.55 8.07
CA ILE A 269 0.59 -20.08 8.16
C ILE A 269 -0.75 -19.52 8.62
N SER A 270 -0.78 -18.90 9.81
CA SER A 270 -1.96 -18.19 10.32
C SER A 270 -1.83 -16.69 10.04
N ALA A 271 -2.90 -16.11 9.48
CA ALA A 271 -3.03 -14.67 9.28
C ALA A 271 -3.04 -13.91 10.62
N ARG A 272 -3.61 -14.50 11.69
CA ARG A 272 -3.64 -13.88 13.02
C ARG A 272 -2.25 -13.69 13.62
N MET A 273 -1.42 -14.74 13.56
CA MET A 273 -0.02 -14.65 14.00
C MET A 273 0.78 -13.65 13.15
N LYS A 274 0.53 -13.65 11.83
CA LYS A 274 1.17 -12.71 10.91
C LYS A 274 0.75 -11.26 11.17
N LEU A 275 -0.53 -11.02 11.48
CA LEU A 275 -1.05 -9.72 11.85
C LEU A 275 -0.38 -9.20 13.13
N ARG A 276 -0.31 -10.02 14.19
CA ARG A 276 0.34 -9.65 15.44
C ARG A 276 1.82 -9.34 15.25
N LYS A 277 2.54 -10.18 14.48
CA LYS A 277 3.94 -9.93 14.11
C LYS A 277 4.10 -8.62 13.34
N ASN A 278 3.25 -8.35 12.35
CA ASN A 278 3.31 -7.11 11.58
C ASN A 278 2.99 -5.87 12.43
N LEU A 279 2.08 -5.99 13.41
CA LEU A 279 1.78 -4.92 14.36
C LEU A 279 2.97 -4.64 15.28
N LEU A 280 3.69 -5.66 15.76
CA LEU A 280 4.94 -5.51 16.50
C LEU A 280 6.02 -4.81 15.67
N ASP A 281 6.29 -5.33 14.48
CA ASP A 281 7.30 -4.76 13.58
C ASP A 281 6.95 -3.30 13.21
N ALA A 282 5.66 -2.95 13.14
CA ALA A 282 5.20 -1.58 12.88
C ALA A 282 5.39 -0.68 14.10
N THR A 283 5.06 -1.13 15.31
CA THR A 283 5.28 -0.35 16.54
C THR A 283 6.76 -0.10 16.80
N ASP A 284 7.64 -1.07 16.51
CA ASP A 284 9.09 -0.91 16.57
C ASP A 284 9.57 0.18 15.61
N CYS A 285 9.09 0.17 14.36
CA CYS A 285 9.45 1.22 13.39
C CYS A 285 8.93 2.60 13.81
N LEU A 286 7.74 2.67 14.42
CA LEU A 286 7.17 3.92 14.96
C LEU A 286 7.99 4.47 16.13
N SER A 287 8.46 3.60 17.01
CA SER A 287 9.36 3.93 18.12
C SER A 287 10.67 4.57 17.62
N ASP A 288 11.30 3.92 16.63
CA ASP A 288 12.53 4.41 16.00
C ASP A 288 12.32 5.76 15.30
N MET A 289 11.22 5.91 14.56
CA MET A 289 10.86 7.18 13.91
C MET A 289 10.63 8.29 14.92
N LEU A 290 9.88 8.04 16.00
CA LEU A 290 9.63 9.02 17.06
C LEU A 290 10.93 9.51 17.69
N ALA A 291 11.85 8.61 18.00
CA ALA A 291 13.15 8.95 18.58
C ALA A 291 13.99 9.83 17.63
N MET A 292 14.14 9.43 16.37
CA MET A 292 14.94 10.15 15.36
C MET A 292 14.36 11.53 15.02
N ILE A 293 13.03 11.65 14.89
CA ILE A 293 12.38 12.93 14.58
C ILE A 293 12.55 13.90 15.76
N THR A 294 12.35 13.41 16.98
CA THR A 294 12.48 14.26 18.17
C THR A 294 13.93 14.67 18.42
N SER A 295 14.90 13.80 18.14
CA SER A 295 16.32 14.17 18.23
C SER A 295 16.68 15.23 17.18
N SER A 296 16.24 15.08 15.94
CA SER A 296 16.52 16.03 14.85
C SER A 296 15.94 17.43 15.12
N PHE A 297 14.73 17.52 15.70
CA PHE A 297 14.16 18.81 16.11
C PHE A 297 14.98 19.49 17.22
N LEU A 298 15.45 18.71 18.19
CA LEU A 298 16.23 19.21 19.32
C LEU A 298 17.69 19.53 18.96
N SER A 299 18.27 18.85 17.97
CA SER A 299 19.64 19.08 17.47
C SER A 299 19.69 20.23 16.46
N GLY A 300 18.58 20.49 15.74
CA GLY A 300 18.54 21.49 14.67
C GLY A 300 19.35 21.08 13.44
N ASP A 301 19.66 19.79 13.27
CA ASP A 301 20.41 19.27 12.13
C ASP A 301 19.47 18.67 11.07
N LYS A 302 19.47 19.29 9.87
CA LYS A 302 18.68 18.85 8.71
C LYS A 302 19.16 17.50 8.16
N SER A 303 20.46 17.19 8.33
CA SER A 303 21.05 15.96 7.80
C SER A 303 20.54 14.71 8.53
N GLU A 304 20.13 14.82 9.80
CA GLU A 304 19.49 13.73 10.55
C GLU A 304 18.08 13.40 10.04
N LEU A 305 17.32 14.41 9.57
CA LEU A 305 15.97 14.21 9.02
C LEU A 305 15.98 13.68 7.57
N GLU A 306 17.05 13.99 6.84
CA GLU A 306 17.32 13.49 5.48
C GLU A 306 18.15 12.21 5.46
N ASP A 307 18.55 11.69 6.63
CA ASP A 307 19.41 10.52 6.71
C ASP A 307 18.76 9.29 6.04
N SER A 308 19.62 8.51 5.38
CA SER A 308 19.25 7.27 4.72
C SER A 308 18.62 6.26 5.69
N THR A 309 18.92 6.36 6.98
CA THR A 309 18.38 5.50 8.04
C THR A 309 16.88 5.74 8.25
N LEU A 310 16.46 7.01 8.43
CA LEU A 310 15.06 7.38 8.60
C LEU A 310 14.23 7.04 7.36
N SER A 311 14.80 7.24 6.16
CA SER A 311 14.15 6.80 4.91
C SER A 311 13.96 5.29 4.85
N LYS A 312 14.97 4.49 5.25
CA LYS A 312 14.88 3.02 5.27
C LYS A 312 13.82 2.53 6.26
N VAL A 313 13.75 3.12 7.46
CA VAL A 313 12.75 2.79 8.47
C VAL A 313 11.35 3.18 8.00
N SER A 314 11.20 4.37 7.42
CA SER A 314 9.92 4.82 6.85
C SER A 314 9.44 3.90 5.70
N ASP A 315 10.35 3.48 4.81
CA ASP A 315 10.03 2.53 3.74
C ASP A 315 9.63 1.15 4.27
N ARG A 316 10.27 0.68 5.36
CA ARG A 316 9.90 -0.57 6.03
C ARG A 316 8.52 -0.46 6.65
N HIS A 317 8.23 0.63 7.36
CA HIS A 317 6.93 0.91 7.95
C HIS A 317 5.83 1.00 6.89
N LYS A 318 6.05 1.72 5.78
CA LYS A 318 5.09 1.83 4.67
C LYS A 318 4.73 0.46 4.08
N LYS A 319 5.73 -0.41 3.92
CA LYS A 319 5.51 -1.81 3.48
C LYS A 319 4.70 -2.61 4.51
N LEU A 320 5.05 -2.52 5.79
CA LEU A 320 4.34 -3.23 6.87
C LEU A 320 2.90 -2.75 6.99
N SER A 321 2.66 -1.44 7.08
CA SER A 321 1.35 -0.82 7.16
C SER A 321 0.43 -1.23 6.00
N SER A 322 0.95 -1.21 4.75
CA SER A 322 0.19 -1.67 3.58
C SER A 322 -0.27 -3.14 3.69
N SER A 323 0.47 -3.97 4.43
CA SER A 323 0.17 -5.39 4.61
C SER A 323 -0.78 -5.67 5.80
N ILE A 324 -0.92 -4.75 6.75
CA ILE A 324 -1.80 -4.91 7.93
C ILE A 324 -3.27 -5.01 7.49
N SER A 325 -3.71 -4.14 6.57
CA SER A 325 -5.09 -4.16 6.03
C SER A 325 -5.44 -5.50 5.37
N GLN A 326 -4.51 -6.07 4.60
CA GLN A 326 -4.68 -7.40 4.00
C GLN A 326 -4.70 -8.50 5.08
N CYS A 327 -3.78 -8.45 6.04
CA CYS A 327 -3.74 -9.44 7.13
C CYS A 327 -5.00 -9.39 8.00
N LEU A 328 -5.60 -8.21 8.23
CA LEU A 328 -6.88 -8.07 8.90
C LEU A 328 -8.03 -8.74 8.12
N LYS A 329 -8.12 -8.52 6.80
CA LYS A 329 -9.12 -9.18 5.95
C LYS A 329 -8.97 -10.70 6.03
N GLU A 330 -7.75 -11.22 5.97
CA GLU A 330 -7.47 -12.65 6.06
C GLU A 330 -7.72 -13.21 7.47
N ALA A 331 -7.28 -12.52 8.52
CA ALA A 331 -7.48 -12.91 9.91
C ALA A 331 -8.98 -13.00 10.27
N LYS A 332 -9.80 -12.10 9.72
CA LYS A 332 -11.27 -12.13 9.89
C LYS A 332 -11.87 -13.49 9.54
N TYR A 333 -11.46 -14.12 8.43
CA TYR A 333 -11.94 -15.45 8.05
C TYR A 333 -11.46 -16.55 9.00
N GLU A 334 -10.26 -16.42 9.59
CA GLU A 334 -9.79 -17.35 10.64
C GLU A 334 -10.59 -17.18 11.93
N HIS A 335 -10.91 -15.94 12.33
CA HIS A 335 -11.75 -15.67 13.50
C HIS A 335 -13.18 -16.17 13.30
N TYR A 336 -13.72 -16.07 12.09
CA TYR A 336 -15.02 -16.65 11.72
C TYR A 336 -15.02 -18.18 11.84
N LEU A 337 -13.96 -18.84 11.38
CA LEU A 337 -13.83 -20.29 11.53
C LEU A 337 -13.77 -20.71 13.02
N LEU A 338 -13.01 -19.98 13.84
CA LEU A 338 -12.76 -20.32 15.25
C LEU A 338 -13.83 -19.81 16.23
N GLY A 339 -14.76 -18.97 15.78
CA GLY A 339 -15.80 -18.36 16.62
C GLY A 339 -15.29 -17.25 17.55
N THR A 340 -14.17 -16.61 17.20
CA THR A 340 -13.52 -15.54 17.98
C THR A 340 -13.74 -14.17 17.34
N GLU A 341 -14.98 -13.86 16.97
CA GLU A 341 -15.33 -12.63 16.23
C GLU A 341 -14.94 -11.35 16.99
N ARG A 342 -15.15 -11.33 18.32
CA ARG A 342 -14.88 -10.15 19.17
C ARG A 342 -13.39 -9.80 19.20
N GLN A 343 -12.51 -10.80 19.25
CA GLN A 343 -11.06 -10.59 19.17
C GLN A 343 -10.67 -9.94 17.85
N GLY A 344 -11.24 -10.39 16.73
CA GLY A 344 -10.99 -9.78 15.43
C GLY A 344 -11.44 -8.31 15.34
N TRP A 345 -12.52 -7.93 16.04
CA TRP A 345 -12.95 -6.54 16.13
C TRP A 345 -11.98 -5.67 16.95
N ILE A 346 -11.48 -6.18 18.07
CA ILE A 346 -10.50 -5.46 18.91
C ILE A 346 -9.16 -5.33 18.17
N GLU A 347 -8.68 -6.39 17.51
CA GLU A 347 -7.48 -6.36 16.67
C GLU A 347 -7.60 -5.37 15.50
N ALA A 348 -8.79 -5.22 14.90
CA ALA A 348 -9.05 -4.19 13.89
C ALA A 348 -8.98 -2.77 14.47
N ARG A 349 -9.53 -2.54 15.66
CA ARG A 349 -9.43 -1.26 16.36
C ARG A 349 -7.99 -0.94 16.76
N LEU A 350 -7.23 -1.95 17.17
CA LEU A 350 -5.80 -1.82 17.48
C LEU A 350 -5.00 -1.41 16.24
N ALA A 351 -5.24 -2.04 15.10
CA ALA A 351 -4.58 -1.67 13.85
C ALA A 351 -4.90 -0.25 13.39
N GLN A 352 -6.16 0.19 13.53
CA GLN A 352 -6.54 1.58 13.29
C GLN A 352 -5.84 2.56 14.23
N CYS A 353 -5.67 2.20 15.50
CA CYS A 353 -4.92 3.00 16.46
C CYS A 353 -3.43 3.11 16.08
N VAL A 354 -2.80 2.02 15.64
CA VAL A 354 -1.41 2.05 15.13
C VAL A 354 -1.28 2.92 13.87
N GLU A 355 -2.29 2.90 12.99
CA GLU A 355 -2.33 3.78 11.82
C GLU A 355 -2.45 5.26 12.22
N ARG A 356 -3.27 5.60 13.21
CA ARG A 356 -3.34 6.95 13.79
C ARG A 356 -2.00 7.38 14.39
N ILE A 357 -1.35 6.53 15.20
CA ILE A 357 -0.01 6.83 15.74
C ILE A 357 0.98 7.11 14.62
N SER A 358 0.93 6.35 13.53
CA SER A 358 1.73 6.60 12.34
C SER A 358 1.45 7.94 11.67
N GLN A 359 0.19 8.36 11.62
CA GLN A 359 -0.22 9.65 11.07
C GLN A 359 0.31 10.79 11.95
N SER A 360 0.11 10.72 13.26
CA SER A 360 0.59 11.74 14.21
C SER A 360 2.13 11.84 14.24
N ILE A 361 2.86 10.73 14.16
CA ILE A 361 4.34 10.75 13.99
C ILE A 361 4.74 11.34 12.63
N GLY A 362 3.95 11.10 11.57
CA GLY A 362 4.10 11.78 10.29
C GLY A 362 3.93 13.30 10.40
N GLY A 363 2.93 13.75 11.18
CA GLY A 363 2.75 15.14 11.57
C GLY A 363 3.97 15.72 12.28
N LEU A 364 4.54 14.97 13.23
CA LEU A 364 5.74 15.37 13.97
C LEU A 364 6.95 15.55 13.05
N ARG A 365 7.14 14.65 12.07
CA ARG A 365 8.18 14.80 11.03
C ARG A 365 7.97 16.07 10.21
N SER A 366 6.73 16.36 9.85
CA SER A 366 6.35 17.55 9.09
C SER A 366 6.66 18.82 9.88
N ALA A 367 6.29 18.84 11.17
CA ALA A 367 6.61 19.94 12.08
C ALA A 367 8.13 20.15 12.23
N ALA A 368 8.91 19.07 12.34
CA ALA A 368 10.37 19.15 12.36
C ALA A 368 10.95 19.70 11.04
N ALA A 369 10.41 19.27 9.90
CA ALA A 369 10.86 19.77 8.59
C ALA A 369 10.65 21.29 8.44
N MET A 370 9.58 21.83 9.03
CA MET A 370 9.27 23.26 8.99
C MET A 370 10.28 24.13 9.74
N GLN A 371 10.89 23.62 10.82
CA GLN A 371 11.99 24.31 11.51
C GLN A 371 13.11 24.66 10.52
N PHE A 372 13.47 23.75 9.62
CA PHE A 372 14.51 23.97 8.62
C PHE A 372 14.08 24.95 7.54
N VAL A 373 12.83 24.91 7.07
CA VAL A 373 12.31 25.87 6.10
C VAL A 373 12.35 27.29 6.66
N VAL A 374 11.86 27.47 7.90
CA VAL A 374 11.84 28.78 8.59
C VAL A 374 13.27 29.26 8.93
N THR A 375 14.21 28.34 9.14
CA THR A 375 15.62 28.68 9.43
C THR A 375 16.44 28.97 8.16
N GLU A 376 16.09 28.38 7.01
CA GLU A 376 16.75 28.59 5.72
C GLU A 376 16.21 29.81 4.94
N GLU A 377 15.03 30.34 5.29
CA GLU A 377 14.54 31.59 4.72
C GLU A 377 15.47 32.77 5.10
N PRO A 378 16.00 33.53 4.12
CA PRO A 378 16.91 34.63 4.42
C PRO A 378 16.16 35.69 5.24
N PRO A 379 16.75 36.23 6.32
CA PRO A 379 16.14 37.33 7.04
C PRO A 379 15.98 38.52 6.10
N PHE A 380 14.72 38.86 5.82
CA PHE A 380 14.23 39.89 4.91
C PHE A 380 14.37 39.65 3.39
N GLY A 381 13.23 39.81 2.70
CA GLY A 381 13.14 39.96 1.24
C GLY A 381 14.02 41.10 0.72
N SER A 382 15.10 40.73 0.04
CA SER A 382 16.06 41.65 -0.58
C SER A 382 16.29 41.26 -2.03
N ALA A 383 15.33 41.59 -2.90
CA ALA A 383 15.65 41.93 -4.30
C ALA A 383 15.70 43.46 -4.52
N LEU A 384 15.37 44.29 -3.51
CA LEU A 384 15.21 45.73 -3.72
C LEU A 384 15.67 46.61 -2.55
N ARG A 385 16.80 46.32 -1.88
CA ARG A 385 17.46 47.26 -0.94
C ARG A 385 18.99 47.16 -0.86
N SER A 386 19.67 46.75 -1.93
CA SER A 386 21.14 46.65 -1.91
C SER A 386 21.90 47.98 -2.11
N ASP A 387 21.24 49.11 -2.40
CA ASP A 387 21.96 50.30 -2.90
C ASP A 387 22.02 51.54 -1.98
N ALA A 388 21.45 51.50 -0.77
CA ALA A 388 21.32 52.73 0.04
C ALA A 388 22.02 52.75 1.41
N LEU A 389 22.59 51.64 1.90
CA LEU A 389 23.30 51.62 3.19
C LEU A 389 24.56 50.75 3.13
N GLY A 390 25.51 51.15 2.27
CA GLY A 390 26.91 50.80 2.48
C GLY A 390 27.48 51.72 3.54
N ILE A 391 27.51 51.29 4.81
CA ILE A 391 28.52 51.58 5.85
C ILE A 391 28.17 50.74 7.10
N SER A 392 29.10 49.85 7.46
CA SER A 392 29.24 49.10 8.72
C SER A 392 28.08 48.21 9.21
N ALA A 393 28.11 46.93 8.84
CA ALA A 393 27.57 45.84 9.66
C ALA A 393 28.67 44.76 9.84
N PRO A 394 29.02 44.32 11.06
CA PRO A 394 29.97 43.24 11.26
C PRO A 394 29.37 41.90 10.83
N PHE A 395 30.15 41.13 10.10
CA PHE A 395 29.87 39.77 9.63
C PHE A 395 29.69 38.79 10.81
N TRP A 396 28.45 38.47 11.17
CA TRP A 396 28.07 37.50 12.22
C TRP A 396 27.50 36.18 11.63
N GLY A 397 28.11 35.68 10.56
CA GLY A 397 27.72 34.42 9.91
C GLY A 397 28.30 33.13 10.53
N ASN A 398 29.15 33.22 11.56
CA ASN A 398 29.95 32.08 12.04
C ASN A 398 29.65 31.65 13.49
N SER A 399 28.63 32.18 14.17
CA SER A 399 28.43 31.86 15.60
C SER A 399 27.71 30.52 15.84
N LEU A 400 27.00 29.97 14.84
CA LEU A 400 26.33 28.67 14.99
C LEU A 400 27.25 27.49 14.66
N SER A 401 28.38 27.72 13.98
CA SER A 401 29.40 26.69 13.77
C SER A 401 30.42 26.56 14.91
N ASN A 402 30.56 27.59 15.75
CA ASN A 402 31.60 27.64 16.79
C ASN A 402 31.13 27.26 18.21
N SER A 403 29.84 26.95 18.41
CA SER A 403 29.36 26.27 19.61
C SER A 403 29.08 24.77 19.37
N MET A 404 29.76 24.18 18.38
CA MET A 404 29.86 22.74 18.23
C MET A 404 31.22 22.29 18.75
N THR A 405 31.28 21.82 19.99
CA THR A 405 32.32 20.85 20.32
C THR A 405 32.00 19.59 19.53
N LYS A 406 32.86 19.24 18.57
CA LYS A 406 32.93 17.86 18.06
C LYS A 406 33.20 16.98 19.28
N VAL A 407 32.17 16.30 19.75
CA VAL A 407 32.30 15.25 20.77
C VAL A 407 32.22 13.94 20.02
N ASP A 408 33.31 13.17 20.08
CA ASP A 408 33.38 11.82 19.54
C ASP A 408 32.24 10.97 20.14
N ASP A 409 31.61 10.20 19.26
CA ASP A 409 30.59 9.20 19.58
C ASP A 409 31.14 8.17 20.58
N THR A 410 30.92 8.34 21.89
CA THR A 410 30.84 7.25 22.89
C THR A 410 30.56 7.79 24.31
N ASP A 411 29.27 7.96 24.66
CA ASP A 411 28.64 7.65 25.96
C ASP A 411 27.40 8.54 26.24
N LEU A 412 26.22 8.12 25.73
CA LEU A 412 24.91 8.74 26.02
C LEU A 412 24.49 8.65 27.50
N LEU A 413 25.16 7.86 28.34
CA LEU A 413 24.86 7.74 29.77
C LEU A 413 25.57 8.79 30.64
N SER A 414 26.69 9.35 30.18
CA SER A 414 27.42 10.39 30.94
C SER A 414 26.73 11.76 30.90
N TYR A 415 25.76 11.93 29.99
CA TYR A 415 25.01 13.18 29.82
C TYR A 415 23.85 13.36 30.82
N PHE A 416 23.41 12.28 31.48
CA PHE A 416 22.25 12.30 32.39
C PHE A 416 22.56 12.77 33.81
N ILE A 417 23.83 12.92 34.18
CA ILE A 417 24.24 13.35 35.53
C ILE A 417 25.26 14.48 35.41
N ARG A 418 24.78 15.74 35.36
CA ARG A 418 25.62 16.89 35.68
C ARG A 418 25.34 17.30 37.13
N PRO A 419 26.30 17.18 38.06
CA PRO A 419 26.11 17.68 39.42
C PRO A 419 26.04 19.20 39.41
N SER A 420 25.07 19.74 40.14
CA SER A 420 24.95 21.16 40.48
C SER A 420 26.27 21.69 41.05
N SER A 421 26.93 22.61 40.35
CA SER A 421 28.09 23.32 40.91
C SER A 421 27.60 24.46 41.81
N GLY A 422 27.94 24.34 43.10
CA GLY A 422 27.77 25.36 44.14
C GLY A 422 28.76 26.53 44.04
N PRO A 423 28.94 27.31 45.13
CA PRO A 423 28.86 28.77 45.12
C PRO A 423 30.19 29.47 44.82
N THR A 424 30.16 30.49 43.97
CA THR A 424 31.30 31.40 43.73
C THR A 424 31.16 32.65 44.60
N SER A 425 32.24 33.00 45.30
CA SER A 425 32.38 34.19 46.16
C SER A 425 32.56 35.48 45.34
N PRO A 426 32.43 36.68 45.96
CA PRO A 426 32.04 37.90 45.27
C PRO A 426 33.23 38.79 44.87
N SER A 427 33.21 39.31 43.64
CA SER A 427 34.03 40.48 43.27
C SER A 427 33.37 41.33 42.18
N GLU A 428 32.95 42.51 42.62
CA GLU A 428 32.70 43.78 41.91
C GLU A 428 31.59 43.93 40.84
N PRO A 429 30.87 45.08 40.83
CA PRO A 429 29.66 45.29 40.03
C PRO A 429 29.98 45.91 38.65
N PRO A 430 29.32 45.49 37.56
CA PRO A 430 29.31 46.28 36.34
C PRO A 430 28.19 47.34 36.41
N LYS A 431 28.54 48.56 36.01
CA LYS A 431 27.65 49.72 35.86
C LYS A 431 26.59 49.45 34.77
N PRO A 432 25.39 50.05 34.86
CA PRO A 432 24.34 49.85 33.87
C PRO A 432 24.58 50.76 32.66
N SER A 433 25.01 50.19 31.54
CA SER A 433 24.87 50.83 30.23
C SER A 433 23.57 50.35 29.59
N ALA A 434 22.61 51.25 29.49
CA ALA A 434 21.48 51.10 28.57
C ALA A 434 22.03 51.01 27.13
N SER A 435 21.83 49.87 26.49
CA SER A 435 22.02 49.71 25.05
C SER A 435 21.07 48.62 24.55
N GLU A 436 20.32 48.97 23.50
CA GLU A 436 19.29 48.21 22.79
C GLU A 436 19.49 46.69 22.73
N ALA A 437 18.40 45.94 22.96
CA ALA A 437 18.38 44.50 22.78
C ALA A 437 18.65 44.15 21.29
N PRO A 438 19.58 43.22 21.01
CA PRO A 438 19.96 42.89 19.64
C PRO A 438 18.85 42.13 18.91
N PHE A 439 18.77 42.33 17.58
CA PHE A 439 17.89 41.58 16.68
C PHE A 439 18.03 40.07 16.87
N ARG A 440 16.92 39.37 17.15
CA ARG A 440 16.88 37.90 17.22
C ARG A 440 16.34 37.29 15.93
N THR A 441 17.12 36.42 15.31
CA THR A 441 16.74 35.63 14.13
C THR A 441 15.83 34.46 14.52
N PRO A 442 15.06 33.87 13.58
CA PRO A 442 14.22 32.69 13.84
C PRO A 442 14.95 31.54 14.57
N ALA A 443 16.21 31.30 14.20
CA ALA A 443 17.07 30.29 14.85
C ALA A 443 17.25 30.51 16.36
N GLN A 444 17.41 31.76 16.81
CA GLN A 444 17.59 32.08 18.24
C GLN A 444 16.30 31.89 19.05
N ILE A 445 15.13 31.93 18.40
CA ILE A 445 13.83 31.63 19.03
C ILE A 445 13.71 30.13 19.26
N PHE A 446 14.10 29.32 18.27
CA PHE A 446 14.17 27.88 18.42
C PHE A 446 15.11 27.48 19.56
N GLU A 447 16.30 28.11 19.67
CA GLU A 447 17.22 27.89 20.80
C GLU A 447 16.57 28.18 22.16
N LEU A 448 15.92 29.34 22.30
CA LEU A 448 15.24 29.73 23.55
C LEU A 448 14.10 28.76 23.92
N PHE A 449 13.37 28.26 22.92
CA PHE A 449 12.34 27.26 23.16
C PHE A 449 12.93 25.91 23.57
N ILE A 450 14.00 25.46 22.89
CA ILE A 450 14.69 24.21 23.17
C ILE A 450 15.34 24.23 24.57
N GLU A 451 15.89 25.36 25.01
CA GLU A 451 16.45 25.52 26.36
C GLU A 451 15.40 25.29 27.45
N ASN A 452 14.17 25.78 27.25
CA ASN A 452 13.11 25.70 28.24
C ASN A 452 12.32 24.38 28.19
N LEU A 453 12.04 23.84 27.00
CA LEU A 453 11.16 22.67 26.84
C LEU A 453 11.92 21.37 26.48
N GLY A 454 13.15 21.47 25.98
CA GLY A 454 13.95 20.34 25.51
C GLY A 454 14.10 19.18 26.51
N PRO A 455 14.40 19.42 27.81
CA PRO A 455 14.49 18.35 28.80
C PRO A 455 13.17 17.56 28.97
N SER A 456 12.04 18.27 29.04
CA SER A 456 10.72 17.65 29.14
C SER A 456 10.34 16.88 27.88
N MET A 457 10.68 17.41 26.69
CA MET A 457 10.48 16.73 25.40
C MET A 457 11.26 15.42 25.33
N ARG A 458 12.52 15.42 25.75
CA ARG A 458 13.36 14.20 25.80
C ARG A 458 12.79 13.16 26.76
N SER A 459 12.34 13.57 27.94
CA SER A 459 11.75 12.67 28.93
C SER A 459 10.46 12.02 28.43
N LEU A 460 9.59 12.80 27.80
CA LEU A 460 8.35 12.29 27.22
C LEU A 460 8.65 11.33 26.06
N ALA A 461 9.48 11.75 25.09
CA ALA A 461 9.85 10.91 23.95
C ALA A 461 10.51 9.60 24.37
N PHE A 462 11.36 9.60 25.41
CA PHE A 462 11.94 8.38 25.97
C PHE A 462 10.88 7.44 26.54
N THR A 463 9.91 7.98 27.30
CA THR A 463 8.81 7.19 27.86
C THR A 463 7.94 6.59 26.75
N LEU A 464 7.60 7.37 25.72
CA LEU A 464 6.83 6.90 24.57
C LEU A 464 7.57 5.81 23.80
N LYS A 465 8.89 5.98 23.61
CA LYS A 465 9.77 4.99 22.99
C LYS A 465 9.77 3.68 23.78
N GLU A 466 9.97 3.74 25.10
CA GLU A 466 9.99 2.55 25.96
C GLU A 466 8.66 1.77 25.92
N ILE A 467 7.53 2.49 25.82
CA ILE A 467 6.20 1.88 25.70
C ILE A 467 6.03 1.17 24.34
N LEU A 468 6.46 1.79 23.24
CA LEU A 468 6.36 1.20 21.90
C LEU A 468 7.35 0.05 21.67
N ASP A 469 8.53 0.10 22.29
CA ASP A 469 9.55 -0.97 22.29
C ASP A 469 9.14 -2.17 23.16
N HIS A 470 8.20 -1.99 24.10
CA HIS A 470 7.72 -3.08 24.92
C HIS A 470 6.85 -4.02 24.10
N PHE A 471 7.20 -5.31 24.06
CA PHE A 471 6.46 -6.32 23.29
C PHE A 471 5.07 -6.60 23.92
N PRO A 472 3.95 -6.16 23.32
CA PRO A 472 2.60 -6.49 23.81
C PRO A 472 2.22 -7.96 23.61
N PHE A 473 2.91 -8.68 22.73
CA PHE A 473 2.63 -10.07 22.42
C PHE A 473 3.85 -10.95 22.73
N ASP A 474 3.66 -11.97 23.57
CA ASP A 474 4.73 -12.92 23.89
C ASP A 474 4.90 -13.93 22.75
N VAL A 475 6.01 -13.80 22.01
CA VAL A 475 6.36 -14.68 20.88
C VAL A 475 6.56 -16.13 21.33
N SER A 476 6.92 -16.36 22.60
CA SER A 476 7.17 -17.70 23.15
C SER A 476 5.89 -18.44 23.55
N ASP A 477 4.81 -17.71 23.86
CA ASP A 477 3.50 -18.27 24.24
C ASP A 477 2.41 -17.93 23.21
N ASN A 478 2.64 -18.29 21.94
CA ASN A 478 1.68 -18.12 20.84
C ASN A 478 1.10 -16.69 20.70
N PHE A 479 1.90 -15.65 20.95
CA PHE A 479 1.47 -14.26 20.98
C PHE A 479 0.39 -13.98 22.05
N ALA A 480 0.54 -14.53 23.25
CA ALA A 480 -0.26 -14.15 24.41
C ALA A 480 -0.08 -12.65 24.70
N VAL A 481 -1.18 -11.94 25.03
CA VAL A 481 -1.14 -10.50 25.27
C VAL A 481 -0.66 -10.24 26.70
N ALA A 482 0.44 -9.51 26.85
CA ALA A 482 1.03 -9.15 28.13
C ALA A 482 1.13 -7.62 28.25
N ALA A 483 0.02 -6.96 28.57
CA ALA A 483 0.03 -5.55 28.91
C ALA A 483 0.48 -5.36 30.37
N SER A 484 1.47 -4.49 30.57
CA SER A 484 1.90 -4.08 31.90
C SER A 484 1.05 -2.87 32.35
N PRO A 485 0.29 -2.97 33.46
CA PRO A 485 -0.55 -1.87 33.94
C PRO A 485 0.27 -0.65 34.39
N LYS A 486 1.59 -0.80 34.56
CA LYS A 486 2.50 0.27 35.00
C LYS A 486 2.71 1.34 33.93
N PHE A 487 2.66 0.98 32.65
CA PHE A 487 2.92 1.92 31.56
C PHE A 487 1.86 3.01 31.46
N LYS A 488 0.60 2.67 31.69
CA LYS A 488 -0.51 3.63 31.69
C LYS A 488 -0.33 4.72 32.74
N LEU A 489 -0.04 4.32 33.98
CA LEU A 489 0.22 5.24 35.09
C LEU A 489 1.47 6.11 34.86
N SER A 490 2.52 5.53 34.26
CA SER A 490 3.74 6.27 33.95
C SER A 490 3.51 7.29 32.84
N LEU A 491 2.78 6.92 31.79
CA LEU A 491 2.46 7.80 30.67
C LEU A 491 1.57 8.97 31.10
N ASP A 492 0.54 8.73 31.92
CA ASP A 492 -0.33 9.79 32.43
C ASP A 492 0.47 10.85 33.21
N ARG A 493 1.37 10.42 34.09
CA ARG A 493 2.24 11.34 34.84
C ARG A 493 3.21 12.12 33.95
N ALA A 494 3.82 11.45 32.97
CA ALA A 494 4.75 12.10 32.04
C ALA A 494 4.03 13.12 31.16
N LEU A 495 2.79 12.82 30.74
CA LEU A 495 1.94 13.72 29.96
C LEU A 495 1.58 14.98 30.75
N ASP A 496 1.15 14.82 32.02
CA ASP A 496 0.78 15.94 32.88
C ASP A 496 1.97 16.87 33.15
N LEU A 497 3.14 16.31 33.47
CA LEU A 497 4.38 17.05 33.66
C LEU A 497 4.80 17.81 32.38
N TYR A 498 4.63 17.17 31.22
CA TYR A 498 4.95 17.79 29.95
C TYR A 498 4.01 18.97 29.65
N LYS A 499 2.69 18.79 29.81
CA LYS A 499 1.67 19.84 29.61
C LYS A 499 1.94 21.06 30.51
N GLU A 500 2.30 20.85 31.77
CA GLU A 500 2.67 21.92 32.69
C GLU A 500 3.95 22.66 32.23
N SER A 501 4.99 21.92 31.83
CA SER A 501 6.25 22.53 31.35
C SER A 501 6.07 23.30 30.04
N ARG A 502 5.20 22.82 29.14
CA ARG A 502 4.82 23.50 27.90
C ARG A 502 4.19 24.86 28.17
N GLY A 503 3.21 24.91 29.08
CA GLY A 503 2.54 26.17 29.44
C GLY A 503 3.52 27.20 29.99
N LYS A 504 4.46 26.78 30.84
CA LYS A 504 5.53 27.66 31.37
C LYS A 504 6.49 28.13 30.28
N ALA A 505 6.93 27.25 29.38
CA ALA A 505 7.85 27.60 28.31
C ALA A 505 7.25 28.59 27.31
N LEU A 506 5.99 28.40 26.91
CA LEU A 506 5.28 29.32 26.02
C LEU A 506 5.11 30.69 26.68
N ALA A 507 4.73 30.73 27.96
CA ALA A 507 4.63 31.98 28.71
C ALA A 507 5.95 32.78 28.71
N VAL A 508 7.11 32.11 28.82
CA VAL A 508 8.44 32.74 28.77
C VAL A 508 8.79 33.29 27.38
N VAL A 509 8.49 32.53 26.32
CA VAL A 509 8.70 32.97 24.92
C VAL A 509 7.87 34.23 24.63
N TYR A 510 6.63 34.29 25.12
CA TYR A 510 5.73 35.40 24.87
C TYR A 510 5.91 36.60 25.82
N THR A 511 6.30 36.40 27.09
CA THR A 511 6.58 37.54 28.00
C THR A 511 7.80 38.36 27.57
N GLN A 512 8.81 37.74 26.95
CA GLN A 512 9.95 38.48 26.40
C GLN A 512 9.57 39.31 25.15
N LYS A 513 8.49 38.95 24.46
CA LYS A 513 8.00 39.62 23.24
C LYS A 513 7.26 40.93 23.54
N ASP A 514 6.55 41.02 24.67
CA ASP A 514 5.83 42.24 25.06
C ASP A 514 6.75 43.47 25.26
N MET A 515 8.05 43.25 25.43
CA MET A 515 9.06 44.29 25.53
C MET A 515 9.51 44.87 24.16
N ASP A 516 9.16 44.24 23.04
CA ASP A 516 9.74 44.50 21.70
C ASP A 516 8.68 44.93 20.64
N ARG A 517 7.64 45.70 21.03
CA ARG A 517 6.48 46.10 20.19
C ARG A 517 6.77 47.04 19.00
N SER A 518 8.01 47.52 18.79
CA SER A 518 8.35 48.59 17.82
C SER A 518 8.88 48.11 16.45
N ARG A 519 8.89 46.80 16.16
CA ARG A 519 9.54 46.23 14.96
C ARG A 519 8.67 46.24 13.68
N PRO A 520 9.26 46.21 12.48
CA PRO A 520 8.53 46.14 11.20
C PRO A 520 7.77 44.81 11.00
N LEU A 521 6.62 44.88 10.32
CA LEU A 521 5.68 43.76 10.06
C LEU A 521 6.32 42.41 9.65
N PRO A 522 7.27 42.34 8.70
CA PRO A 522 7.85 41.05 8.28
C PRO A 522 8.64 40.35 9.41
N VAL A 523 9.35 41.10 10.26
CA VAL A 523 10.10 40.51 11.39
C VAL A 523 9.17 39.92 12.44
N GLN A 524 8.00 40.52 12.59
CA GLN A 524 6.98 40.01 13.52
C GLN A 524 6.35 38.72 12.99
N ALA A 525 6.21 38.59 11.66
CA ALA A 525 5.76 37.37 11.01
C ALA A 525 6.77 36.23 11.17
N ASP A 526 8.06 36.46 10.89
CA ASP A 526 9.12 35.45 11.04
C ASP A 526 9.22 34.93 12.49
N TRP A 527 9.03 35.82 13.46
CA TRP A 527 8.98 35.47 14.89
C TRP A 527 7.77 34.61 15.25
N GLU A 528 6.61 34.96 14.70
CA GLU A 528 5.39 34.19 14.91
C GLU A 528 5.48 32.83 14.25
N ASP A 529 6.09 32.73 13.07
CA ASP A 529 6.30 31.47 12.35
C ASP A 529 7.22 30.52 13.12
N ALA A 530 8.30 31.02 13.71
CA ALA A 530 9.17 30.20 14.57
C ALA A 530 8.45 29.70 15.84
N ALA A 531 7.69 30.57 16.50
CA ALA A 531 6.91 30.20 17.69
C ALA A 531 5.77 29.23 17.35
N ALA A 532 5.10 29.44 16.22
CA ALA A 532 4.08 28.57 15.67
C ALA A 532 4.63 27.17 15.38
N CYS A 533 5.82 27.07 14.76
CA CYS A 533 6.46 25.79 14.50
C CYS A 533 6.81 25.04 15.81
N CYS A 534 7.35 25.74 16.81
CA CYS A 534 7.65 25.18 18.12
C CYS A 534 6.39 24.70 18.87
N GLY A 535 5.35 25.52 18.87
CA GLY A 535 4.06 25.20 19.49
C GLY A 535 3.39 24.01 18.81
N HIS A 536 3.40 23.99 17.47
CA HIS A 536 2.84 22.91 16.67
C HIS A 536 3.58 21.58 16.93
N PHE A 537 4.92 21.57 16.91
CA PHE A 537 5.70 20.37 17.22
C PHE A 537 5.38 19.83 18.62
N SER A 538 5.34 20.72 19.61
CA SER A 538 5.04 20.37 21.01
C SER A 538 3.62 19.81 21.16
N PHE A 539 2.65 20.38 20.46
CA PHE A 539 1.27 19.89 20.44
C PHE A 539 1.18 18.51 19.79
N THR A 540 1.77 18.31 18.62
CA THR A 540 1.77 17.00 17.95
C THR A 540 2.46 15.91 18.77
N LEU A 541 3.48 16.25 19.56
CA LEU A 541 4.09 15.29 20.49
C LEU A 541 3.13 14.85 21.62
N VAL A 542 2.27 15.75 22.11
CA VAL A 542 1.18 15.40 23.05
C VAL A 542 0.15 14.49 22.38
N GLU A 543 -0.20 14.76 21.12
CA GLU A 543 -1.15 13.94 20.37
C GLU A 543 -0.64 12.51 20.16
N VAL A 544 0.66 12.35 19.88
CA VAL A 544 1.31 11.04 19.81
C VAL A 544 1.19 10.32 21.15
N ALA A 545 1.42 11.02 22.26
CA ALA A 545 1.29 10.45 23.60
C ALA A 545 -0.15 10.03 23.95
N GLU A 546 -1.15 10.83 23.59
CA GLU A 546 -2.57 10.49 23.80
C GLU A 546 -3.00 9.30 22.93
N SER A 547 -2.49 9.21 21.70
CA SER A 547 -2.74 8.06 20.82
C SER A 547 -2.12 6.77 21.38
N ILE A 548 -0.92 6.85 21.96
CA ILE A 548 -0.28 5.71 22.65
C ILE A 548 -1.06 5.32 23.92
N LYS A 549 -1.69 6.27 24.61
CA LYS A 549 -2.58 5.96 25.74
C LYS A 549 -3.82 5.18 25.27
N GLU A 550 -4.45 5.57 24.16
CA GLU A 550 -5.55 4.80 23.56
C GLU A 550 -5.09 3.39 23.19
N TYR A 551 -3.90 3.26 22.58
CA TYR A 551 -3.30 1.97 22.25
C TYR A 551 -3.17 1.03 23.46
N LEU A 552 -2.69 1.53 24.61
CA LEU A 552 -2.61 0.75 25.86
C LEU A 552 -3.99 0.30 26.35
N ILE A 553 -5.02 1.14 26.24
CA ILE A 553 -6.40 0.79 26.63
C ILE A 553 -6.95 -0.33 25.74
N ILE A 554 -6.67 -0.29 24.43
CA ILE A 554 -7.10 -1.34 23.50
C ILE A 554 -6.37 -2.66 23.79
N LEU A 555 -5.09 -2.60 24.14
CA LEU A 555 -4.32 -3.78 24.55
C LEU A 555 -4.86 -4.42 25.83
N ASP A 556 -5.23 -3.62 26.83
CA ASP A 556 -5.87 -4.11 28.06
C ASP A 556 -7.20 -4.82 27.74
N GLU A 557 -8.05 -4.24 26.87
CA GLU A 557 -9.31 -4.89 26.42
C GLU A 557 -9.02 -6.21 25.68
N LEU A 558 -7.99 -6.24 24.83
CA LEU A 558 -7.61 -7.45 24.11
C LEU A 558 -7.09 -8.54 25.06
N GLN A 559 -6.30 -8.18 26.06
CA GLN A 559 -5.81 -9.11 27.07
C GLN A 559 -6.94 -9.72 27.89
N LEU A 560 -7.91 -8.89 28.31
CA LEU A 560 -9.11 -9.36 29.01
C LEU A 560 -9.91 -10.35 28.16
N GLU A 561 -10.13 -10.02 26.88
CA GLU A 561 -10.88 -10.90 25.96
C GLU A 561 -10.14 -12.23 25.66
N VAL A 562 -8.80 -12.23 25.67
CA VAL A 562 -7.99 -13.44 25.47
C VAL A 562 -7.98 -14.33 26.72
N ASN A 563 -7.81 -13.75 27.90
CA ASN A 563 -7.62 -14.47 29.16
C ASN A 563 -8.95 -14.93 29.78
N GLU A 564 -9.96 -14.06 29.83
CA GLU A 564 -11.21 -14.32 30.56
C GLU A 564 -12.36 -14.76 29.64
N ARG A 565 -12.31 -14.42 28.34
CA ARG A 565 -13.37 -14.67 27.34
C ARG A 565 -14.79 -14.37 27.88
N PRO A 566 -15.05 -13.15 28.36
CA PRO A 566 -16.30 -12.80 29.05
C PRO A 566 -17.56 -13.05 28.21
N CYS A 567 -17.46 -13.06 26.87
CA CYS A 567 -18.59 -13.27 25.95
C CYS A 567 -18.62 -14.66 25.26
N GLY A 568 -17.67 -15.56 25.54
CA GLY A 568 -17.60 -16.88 24.91
C GLY A 568 -17.35 -16.87 23.39
N ARG A 569 -17.49 -18.03 22.73
CA ARG A 569 -17.35 -18.16 21.27
C ARG A 569 -18.67 -17.84 20.56
N THR A 570 -18.61 -17.04 19.50
CA THR A 570 -19.78 -16.61 18.72
C THR A 570 -19.57 -16.88 17.23
N TRP A 571 -20.62 -17.39 16.56
CA TRP A 571 -20.69 -17.60 15.10
C TRP A 571 -21.88 -16.83 14.53
N ASN A 572 -21.93 -15.53 14.81
CA ASN A 572 -23.01 -14.67 14.35
C ASN A 572 -22.97 -14.48 12.83
N TRP A 573 -21.79 -14.63 12.20
CA TRP A 573 -21.64 -14.57 10.74
C TRP A 573 -22.47 -15.63 9.98
N ILE A 574 -22.80 -16.76 10.62
CA ILE A 574 -23.64 -17.83 10.02
C ILE A 574 -25.13 -17.41 10.00
N LYS A 575 -25.53 -16.50 10.90
CA LYS A 575 -26.91 -15.99 10.98
C LYS A 575 -27.16 -14.91 9.92
N PHE A 576 -26.87 -15.19 8.65
CA PHE A 576 -27.07 -14.25 7.55
C PHE A 576 -28.53 -13.82 7.36
N TRP A 577 -29.49 -14.58 7.92
CA TRP A 577 -30.92 -14.23 8.00
C TRP A 577 -31.24 -13.13 9.03
N HIS A 578 -30.35 -12.90 10.00
CA HIS A 578 -30.37 -11.71 10.85
C HIS A 578 -29.43 -10.67 10.22
N SER A 579 -29.82 -10.11 9.08
CA SER A 579 -29.08 -8.98 8.52
C SER A 579 -29.14 -7.84 9.52
N LYS A 580 -28.00 -7.44 10.09
CA LYS A 580 -27.88 -6.14 10.73
C LYS A 580 -28.19 -5.10 9.66
N ASP A 581 -29.17 -4.24 9.93
CA ASP A 581 -29.44 -3.05 9.14
C ASP A 581 -28.23 -2.10 9.24
N GLU A 582 -27.20 -2.35 8.43
CA GLU A 582 -26.07 -1.45 8.18
C GLU A 582 -26.49 -0.37 7.14
N HIS A 583 -27.77 -0.02 7.12
CA HIS A 583 -28.39 0.88 6.14
C HIS A 583 -28.69 2.28 6.67
N ARG A 584 -28.20 2.66 7.87
CA ARG A 584 -28.49 3.97 8.46
C ARG A 584 -27.40 5.04 8.31
N ASP A 585 -26.18 4.70 7.90
CA ASP A 585 -25.07 5.68 7.84
C ASP A 585 -24.80 6.23 6.41
N LEU A 586 -25.76 6.08 5.50
CA LEU A 586 -25.61 6.42 4.07
C LEU A 586 -26.38 7.65 3.62
N ASP A 587 -27.25 8.19 4.48
CA ASP A 587 -28.03 9.42 4.20
C ASP A 587 -27.28 10.72 4.54
N SER A 588 -26.07 10.63 5.12
CA SER A 588 -25.23 11.79 5.46
C SER A 588 -24.25 12.23 4.37
N LEU A 589 -24.26 11.58 3.20
CA LEU A 589 -23.34 11.95 2.12
C LEU A 589 -23.78 13.24 1.43
N ASP A 590 -22.87 14.21 1.39
CA ASP A 590 -23.02 15.44 0.64
C ASP A 590 -23.38 15.14 -0.84
N PRO A 591 -24.46 15.72 -1.41
CA PRO A 591 -24.87 15.51 -2.80
C PRO A 591 -23.74 15.74 -3.82
N GLU A 592 -22.80 16.64 -3.52
CA GLU A 592 -21.62 16.86 -4.39
C GLU A 592 -20.66 15.65 -4.40
N PHE A 593 -20.42 15.03 -3.24
CA PHE A 593 -19.57 13.84 -3.14
C PHE A 593 -20.18 12.65 -3.89
N ALA A 594 -21.51 12.52 -3.79
CA ALA A 594 -22.29 11.52 -4.49
C ALA A 594 -22.19 11.68 -6.03
N GLU A 595 -22.20 12.91 -6.54
CA GLU A 595 -21.98 13.19 -7.97
C GLU A 595 -20.54 12.87 -8.41
N VAL A 596 -19.54 13.11 -7.56
CA VAL A 596 -18.14 12.77 -7.85
C VAL A 596 -17.92 11.25 -7.89
N ILE A 597 -18.52 10.50 -6.97
CA ILE A 597 -18.55 9.03 -7.02
C ILE A 597 -19.19 8.56 -8.32
N LYS A 598 -20.28 9.21 -8.75
CA LYS A 598 -20.93 8.92 -10.03
C LYS A 598 -20.05 9.27 -11.23
N ARG A 599 -19.30 10.37 -11.20
CA ARG A 599 -18.35 10.75 -12.28
C ARG A 599 -17.13 9.83 -12.33
N THR A 600 -16.58 9.43 -11.18
CA THR A 600 -15.50 8.43 -11.13
C THR A 600 -15.96 7.07 -11.61
N ASP A 601 -17.19 6.68 -11.29
CA ASP A 601 -17.83 5.49 -11.84
C ASP A 601 -17.98 5.60 -13.38
N GLN A 602 -18.42 6.74 -13.89
CA GLN A 602 -18.48 7.01 -15.34
C GLN A 602 -17.12 7.00 -16.05
N LEU A 603 -16.05 7.42 -15.37
CA LEU A 603 -14.66 7.37 -15.86
C LEU A 603 -14.02 5.97 -15.69
N GLY A 604 -14.81 4.97 -15.25
CA GLY A 604 -14.34 3.61 -14.99
C GLY A 604 -13.22 3.56 -13.94
N LEU A 605 -13.20 4.54 -13.03
CA LEU A 605 -12.35 4.58 -11.86
C LEU A 605 -13.18 4.11 -10.65
N GLN A 606 -13.92 3.00 -10.76
CA GLN A 606 -14.77 2.49 -9.66
C GLN A 606 -13.95 1.99 -8.45
N PHE A 607 -14.47 2.22 -7.24
CA PHE A 607 -13.86 1.83 -5.95
C PHE A 607 -14.83 1.20 -4.93
N LEU A 608 -16.14 1.46 -5.04
CA LEU A 608 -17.14 0.91 -4.12
C LEU A 608 -17.77 -0.35 -4.74
N ASP A 609 -17.75 -1.46 -3.99
CA ASP A 609 -18.37 -2.74 -4.39
C ASP A 609 -19.87 -2.61 -4.73
N ARG A 610 -20.54 -1.55 -4.25
CA ARG A 610 -21.96 -1.27 -4.45
C ARG A 610 -22.15 0.19 -4.91
N PRO A 611 -22.79 0.45 -6.07
CA PRO A 611 -23.17 1.82 -6.44
C PRO A 611 -24.12 2.34 -5.36
N LEU A 612 -23.75 3.48 -4.79
CA LEU A 612 -24.61 4.17 -3.84
C LEU A 612 -25.92 4.55 -4.54
N PRO A 613 -27.09 4.22 -4.00
CA PRO A 613 -28.36 4.68 -4.54
C PRO A 613 -28.49 6.17 -4.22
N VAL A 614 -27.83 7.00 -5.02
CA VAL A 614 -27.97 8.45 -4.94
C VAL A 614 -29.33 8.78 -5.54
N SER A 615 -30.28 9.17 -4.69
CA SER A 615 -31.51 9.78 -5.16
C SER A 615 -31.13 11.05 -5.93
N PRO A 616 -31.49 11.19 -7.22
CA PRO A 616 -31.11 12.34 -8.02
C PRO A 616 -31.91 13.55 -7.54
N LYS A 617 -31.48 14.17 -6.44
CA LYS A 617 -31.83 15.54 -6.07
C LYS A 617 -30.91 16.48 -6.85
N HIS A 618 -31.01 16.44 -8.18
CA HIS A 618 -30.63 17.60 -8.96
C HIS A 618 -31.85 18.49 -9.00
N ASP A 619 -31.70 19.73 -8.56
CA ASP A 619 -32.58 20.84 -8.88
C ASP A 619 -32.65 20.98 -10.40
N VAL A 620 -33.49 20.16 -11.02
CA VAL A 620 -33.97 20.42 -12.37
C VAL A 620 -34.79 21.70 -12.23
N PRO A 621 -34.44 22.80 -12.95
CA PRO A 621 -35.26 24.00 -12.97
C PRO A 621 -36.70 23.56 -13.23
N ALA A 622 -37.65 24.02 -12.41
CA ALA A 622 -39.05 23.61 -12.46
C ALA A 622 -39.66 23.93 -13.83
N GLY A 623 -39.48 23.02 -14.78
CA GLY A 623 -40.04 23.06 -16.12
C GLY A 623 -41.47 22.51 -16.13
N PRO A 624 -42.30 22.92 -17.10
CA PRO A 624 -43.74 22.64 -17.08
C PRO A 624 -44.06 21.14 -17.22
N VAL A 625 -45.25 20.79 -16.72
CA VAL A 625 -45.84 19.45 -16.52
C VAL A 625 -45.39 18.39 -17.54
N GLN A 626 -44.76 17.31 -17.02
CA GLN A 626 -44.19 16.21 -17.80
C GLN A 626 -45.26 15.38 -18.55
N THR A 627 -45.05 15.18 -19.86
CA THR A 627 -45.89 14.34 -20.73
C THR A 627 -45.50 12.85 -20.67
N SER A 628 -46.42 11.93 -20.99
CA SER A 628 -46.19 10.47 -20.98
C SER A 628 -45.03 10.03 -21.90
N LYS A 629 -44.80 10.74 -23.01
CA LYS A 629 -43.65 10.51 -23.91
C LYS A 629 -42.33 10.79 -23.19
N GLN A 630 -42.23 11.88 -22.41
CA GLN A 630 -41.02 12.20 -21.64
C GLN A 630 -40.74 11.16 -20.55
N ARG A 631 -41.75 10.51 -19.96
CA ARG A 631 -41.52 9.39 -19.03
C ARG A 631 -40.91 8.16 -19.71
N ILE A 632 -41.37 7.82 -20.92
CA ILE A 632 -40.79 6.72 -21.71
C ILE A 632 -39.37 7.08 -22.15
N PHE A 633 -39.15 8.28 -22.68
CA PHE A 633 -37.81 8.76 -23.01
C PHE A 633 -36.89 8.82 -21.78
N ARG A 634 -37.40 9.17 -20.60
CA ARG A 634 -36.61 9.14 -19.34
C ARG A 634 -36.28 7.72 -18.91
N LYS A 635 -37.21 6.76 -19.08
CA LYS A 635 -36.95 5.33 -18.83
C LYS A 635 -35.92 4.76 -19.81
N ILE A 636 -36.03 5.08 -21.10
CA ILE A 636 -35.06 4.71 -22.13
C ILE A 636 -33.72 5.39 -21.86
N TYR A 637 -33.72 6.67 -21.47
CA TYR A 637 -32.51 7.40 -21.09
C TYR A 637 -31.85 6.79 -19.86
N HIS A 638 -32.61 6.38 -18.84
CA HIS A 638 -32.07 5.65 -17.69
C HIS A 638 -31.53 4.27 -18.09
N ALA A 639 -32.25 3.50 -18.91
CA ALA A 639 -31.77 2.21 -19.41
C ALA A 639 -30.50 2.37 -20.28
N ALA A 640 -30.45 3.37 -21.16
CA ALA A 640 -29.28 3.72 -21.96
C ALA A 640 -28.13 4.28 -21.11
N SER A 641 -28.43 4.93 -19.99
CA SER A 641 -27.40 5.40 -19.05
C SER A 641 -26.67 4.26 -18.37
N ILE A 642 -27.33 3.10 -18.16
CA ILE A 642 -26.67 1.89 -17.67
C ILE A 642 -25.61 1.41 -18.68
N LEU A 643 -25.92 1.44 -19.98
CA LEU A 643 -24.95 1.11 -21.06
C LEU A 643 -23.80 2.13 -21.19
N ARG A 644 -23.89 3.29 -20.53
CA ARG A 644 -22.79 4.26 -20.53
C ARG A 644 -21.68 3.90 -19.56
N HIS A 645 -21.96 3.11 -18.50
CA HIS A 645 -20.93 2.68 -17.55
C HIS A 645 -19.84 1.88 -18.26
N GLU A 646 -18.59 2.27 -18.04
CA GLU A 646 -17.45 1.65 -18.69
C GLU A 646 -17.30 0.17 -18.35
N ASP A 647 -17.73 -0.24 -17.15
CA ASP A 647 -17.70 -1.63 -16.71
C ASP A 647 -18.60 -2.53 -17.55
N ILE A 648 -19.76 -2.03 -17.95
CA ILE A 648 -20.71 -2.75 -18.80
C ILE A 648 -20.22 -2.75 -20.25
N LYS A 649 -19.68 -1.63 -20.74
CA LYS A 649 -19.02 -1.58 -22.05
C LYS A 649 -17.86 -2.57 -22.12
N PHE A 650 -17.07 -2.67 -21.06
CA PHE A 650 -15.98 -3.63 -20.96
C PHE A 650 -16.51 -5.07 -20.97
N ALA A 651 -17.54 -5.39 -20.19
CA ALA A 651 -18.16 -6.71 -20.16
C ALA A 651 -18.69 -7.13 -21.55
N ILE A 652 -19.41 -6.23 -22.23
CA ILE A 652 -19.93 -6.45 -23.58
C ILE A 652 -18.79 -6.64 -24.58
N LYS A 653 -17.74 -5.81 -24.50
CA LYS A 653 -16.54 -5.93 -25.34
C LYS A 653 -15.83 -7.27 -25.16
N VAL A 654 -15.68 -7.73 -23.92
CA VAL A 654 -15.08 -9.04 -23.59
C VAL A 654 -15.94 -10.18 -24.14
N GLY A 655 -17.26 -10.13 -23.92
CA GLY A 655 -18.19 -11.12 -24.41
C GLY A 655 -18.23 -11.20 -25.94
N PHE A 656 -18.28 -10.05 -26.61
CA PHE A 656 -18.27 -9.96 -28.06
C PHE A 656 -16.97 -10.49 -28.68
N GLY A 657 -15.81 -10.12 -28.12
CA GLY A 657 -14.54 -10.65 -28.59
C GLY A 657 -14.38 -12.15 -28.38
N ALA A 658 -14.94 -12.69 -27.28
CA ALA A 658 -14.99 -14.14 -27.04
C ALA A 658 -15.91 -14.85 -28.04
N MET A 659 -17.08 -14.28 -28.31
CA MET A 659 -18.06 -14.78 -29.27
C MET A 659 -17.44 -14.90 -30.67
N LEU A 660 -16.78 -13.85 -31.15
CA LEU A 660 -16.14 -13.85 -32.47
C LEU A 660 -15.00 -14.87 -32.57
N TYR A 661 -14.20 -15.03 -31.51
CA TYR A 661 -13.08 -15.98 -31.51
C TYR A 661 -13.57 -17.43 -31.47
N ALA A 662 -14.69 -17.69 -30.79
CA ALA A 662 -15.25 -19.03 -30.64
C ALA A 662 -16.21 -19.43 -31.77
N LEU A 663 -16.68 -18.48 -32.57
CA LEU A 663 -17.56 -18.71 -33.72
C LEU A 663 -17.12 -19.91 -34.58
N PRO A 664 -15.83 -20.09 -34.93
CA PRO A 664 -15.39 -21.22 -35.75
C PRO A 664 -15.63 -22.61 -35.14
N SER A 665 -15.83 -22.70 -33.83
CA SER A 665 -16.12 -23.97 -33.14
C SER A 665 -17.57 -24.44 -33.30
N PHE A 666 -18.50 -23.53 -33.60
CA PHE A 666 -19.92 -23.82 -33.79
C PHE A 666 -20.32 -24.02 -35.26
N LEU A 667 -19.47 -23.57 -36.20
CA LEU A 667 -19.67 -23.84 -37.62
C LEU A 667 -19.07 -25.19 -38.01
N SER A 668 -19.88 -26.05 -38.62
CA SER A 668 -19.49 -27.39 -39.09
C SER A 668 -18.27 -27.37 -40.02
N SER A 669 -18.18 -26.39 -40.94
CA SER A 669 -17.08 -26.25 -41.90
C SER A 669 -15.73 -25.89 -41.26
N THR A 670 -15.73 -25.04 -40.22
CA THR A 670 -14.50 -24.52 -39.60
C THR A 670 -14.10 -25.24 -38.30
N ARG A 671 -15.00 -26.04 -37.73
CA ARG A 671 -14.78 -26.80 -36.49
C ARG A 671 -13.56 -27.73 -36.53
N PRO A 672 -13.26 -28.45 -37.64
CA PRO A 672 -12.05 -29.26 -37.71
C PRO A 672 -10.77 -28.42 -37.57
N ALA A 673 -10.74 -27.23 -38.19
CA ALA A 673 -9.60 -26.31 -38.09
C ALA A 673 -9.45 -25.75 -36.66
N TYR A 674 -10.56 -25.37 -36.01
CA TYR A 674 -10.54 -24.92 -34.61
C TYR A 674 -10.01 -26.00 -33.67
N SER A 675 -10.42 -27.25 -33.87
CA SER A 675 -10.00 -28.40 -33.05
C SER A 675 -8.53 -28.78 -33.30
N HIS A 676 -8.09 -28.75 -34.56
CA HIS A 676 -6.70 -29.02 -34.96
C HIS A 676 -5.72 -28.03 -34.31
N TRP A 677 -6.03 -26.73 -34.38
CA TRP A 677 -5.20 -25.68 -33.78
C TRP A 677 -5.44 -25.44 -32.29
N ARG A 678 -6.31 -26.25 -31.65
CA ARG A 678 -6.69 -26.14 -30.24
C ARG A 678 -7.16 -24.73 -29.84
N GLY A 679 -8.13 -24.21 -30.59
CA GLY A 679 -8.68 -22.87 -30.42
C GLY A 679 -9.18 -22.56 -28.99
N GLU A 680 -9.54 -23.58 -28.20
CA GLU A 680 -9.97 -23.39 -26.80
C GLU A 680 -8.91 -22.68 -25.94
N TRP A 681 -7.64 -22.92 -26.22
CA TRP A 681 -6.53 -22.31 -25.50
C TRP A 681 -6.20 -20.90 -25.96
N GLY A 682 -6.50 -20.61 -27.21
CA GLY A 682 -6.47 -19.25 -27.72
C GLY A 682 -7.59 -18.41 -27.12
N LEU A 683 -8.80 -18.95 -27.03
CA LEU A 683 -9.94 -18.30 -26.38
C LEU A 683 -9.69 -18.05 -24.88
N LEU A 684 -9.10 -19.03 -24.19
CA LEU A 684 -8.68 -18.84 -22.79
C LEU A 684 -7.60 -17.75 -22.67
N SER A 685 -6.63 -17.73 -23.57
CA SER A 685 -5.55 -16.74 -23.56
C SER A 685 -6.09 -15.34 -23.84
N TYR A 686 -7.07 -15.20 -24.74
CA TYR A 686 -7.83 -13.97 -24.94
C TYR A 686 -8.48 -13.49 -23.63
N MET A 687 -9.20 -14.36 -22.92
CA MET A 687 -9.90 -14.00 -21.68
C MET A 687 -8.94 -13.57 -20.55
N LEU A 688 -7.76 -14.20 -20.48
CA LEU A 688 -6.74 -13.85 -19.50
C LEU A 688 -6.08 -12.49 -19.81
N VAL A 689 -5.80 -12.21 -21.08
CA VAL A 689 -5.12 -10.99 -21.52
C VAL A 689 -6.05 -9.78 -21.53
N CYS A 690 -7.34 -9.98 -21.86
CA CYS A 690 -8.31 -8.90 -21.94
C CYS A 690 -8.47 -8.21 -20.57
N SER A 691 -8.09 -6.94 -20.53
CA SER A 691 -8.14 -6.07 -19.35
C SER A 691 -8.75 -4.72 -19.76
N MET A 692 -9.20 -3.93 -18.79
CA MET A 692 -9.90 -2.67 -19.05
C MET A 692 -9.04 -1.69 -19.85
N THR A 693 -7.76 -1.54 -19.49
CA THR A 693 -6.83 -0.61 -20.15
C THR A 693 -5.92 -1.33 -21.15
N ILE A 694 -5.49 -0.59 -22.16
CA ILE A 694 -4.56 -1.08 -23.19
C ILE A 694 -3.20 -1.46 -22.57
N GLY A 695 -2.68 -0.65 -21.64
CA GLY A 695 -1.42 -0.95 -20.94
C GLY A 695 -1.47 -2.26 -20.12
N ALA A 696 -2.53 -2.47 -19.33
CA ALA A 696 -2.70 -3.72 -18.57
C ALA A 696 -2.80 -4.96 -19.50
N SER A 697 -3.47 -4.80 -20.64
CA SER A 697 -3.56 -5.86 -21.66
C SER A 697 -2.21 -6.13 -22.35
N ASN A 698 -1.42 -5.09 -22.66
CA ASN A 698 -0.09 -5.24 -23.26
C ASN A 698 0.89 -5.97 -22.32
N THR A 699 0.97 -5.57 -21.06
CA THR A 699 1.85 -6.22 -20.07
C THR A 699 1.50 -7.69 -19.87
N THR A 700 0.21 -7.97 -19.70
CA THR A 700 -0.30 -9.32 -19.51
C THR A 700 -0.06 -10.17 -20.75
N GLY A 701 -0.36 -9.66 -21.94
CA GLY A 701 -0.11 -10.32 -23.23
C GLY A 701 1.36 -10.65 -23.45
N TYR A 702 2.26 -9.68 -23.24
CA TYR A 702 3.70 -9.92 -23.36
C TYR A 702 4.20 -10.97 -22.37
N SER A 703 3.74 -10.88 -21.11
CA SER A 703 4.09 -11.86 -20.07
C SER A 703 3.58 -13.27 -20.40
N ARG A 704 2.43 -13.37 -21.07
CA ARG A 704 1.79 -14.62 -21.48
C ARG A 704 2.54 -15.29 -22.63
N VAL A 705 2.89 -14.54 -23.68
CA VAL A 705 3.65 -15.07 -24.82
C VAL A 705 5.02 -15.55 -24.36
N LEU A 706 5.78 -14.72 -23.63
CA LEU A 706 7.10 -15.11 -23.12
C LEU A 706 7.02 -16.32 -22.18
N GLY A 707 6.07 -16.32 -21.24
CA GLY A 707 5.88 -17.43 -20.32
C GLY A 707 5.56 -18.74 -21.04
N THR A 708 4.79 -18.66 -22.14
CA THR A 708 4.43 -19.84 -22.95
C THR A 708 5.63 -20.37 -23.73
N CYS A 709 6.41 -19.50 -24.38
CA CYS A 709 7.62 -19.94 -25.10
C CYS A 709 8.64 -20.60 -24.15
N LEU A 710 8.86 -20.01 -22.96
CA LEU A 710 9.76 -20.58 -21.96
C LEU A 710 9.22 -21.90 -21.37
N GLY A 711 7.93 -21.98 -21.06
CA GLY A 711 7.32 -23.21 -20.55
C GLY A 711 7.33 -24.35 -21.57
N ALA A 712 7.09 -24.05 -22.85
CA ALA A 712 7.11 -25.02 -23.95
C ALA A 712 8.52 -25.56 -24.21
N THR A 713 9.52 -24.69 -24.29
CA THR A 713 10.93 -25.11 -24.49
C THR A 713 11.43 -26.00 -23.36
N LEU A 714 11.17 -25.62 -22.10
CA LEU A 714 11.54 -26.42 -20.94
C LEU A 714 10.78 -27.75 -20.86
N ALA A 715 9.53 -27.80 -21.31
CA ALA A 715 8.77 -29.05 -21.38
C ALA A 715 9.32 -30.03 -22.43
N VAL A 716 9.74 -29.54 -23.60
CA VAL A 716 10.40 -30.36 -24.63
C VAL A 716 11.71 -30.93 -24.09
N VAL A 717 12.55 -30.09 -23.48
CA VAL A 717 13.82 -30.54 -22.88
C VAL A 717 13.58 -31.59 -21.78
N ALA A 718 12.60 -31.38 -20.90
CA ALA A 718 12.29 -32.33 -19.84
C ALA A 718 11.80 -33.68 -20.39
N TRP A 719 11.02 -33.67 -21.47
CA TRP A 719 10.53 -34.87 -22.13
C TRP A 719 11.64 -35.69 -22.77
N GLU A 720 12.51 -35.05 -23.56
CA GLU A 720 13.66 -35.69 -24.22
C GLU A 720 14.60 -36.34 -23.19
N ILE A 721 14.83 -35.68 -22.04
CA ILE A 721 15.66 -36.26 -20.98
C ILE A 721 14.94 -37.42 -20.29
N SER A 722 13.63 -37.30 -20.07
CA SER A 722 12.86 -38.28 -19.29
C SER A 722 12.64 -39.62 -20.01
N HIS A 723 12.74 -39.69 -21.34
CA HIS A 723 12.41 -40.89 -22.12
C HIS A 723 11.09 -41.54 -21.67
N GLN A 724 10.04 -40.71 -21.46
CA GLN A 724 8.71 -41.12 -20.97
C GLN A 724 8.65 -41.69 -19.54
N ASN A 725 9.75 -41.66 -18.77
CA ASN A 725 9.74 -42.14 -17.39
C ASN A 725 8.96 -41.18 -16.46
N PRO A 726 7.88 -41.65 -15.80
CA PRO A 726 7.03 -40.79 -14.96
C PRO A 726 7.75 -40.23 -13.73
N ILE A 727 8.71 -40.96 -13.15
CA ILE A 727 9.44 -40.52 -11.95
C ILE A 727 10.37 -39.35 -12.30
N VAL A 728 11.07 -39.47 -13.43
CA VAL A 728 11.96 -38.41 -13.93
C VAL A 728 11.16 -37.17 -14.32
N LEU A 729 10.00 -37.35 -14.96
CA LEU A 729 9.12 -36.25 -15.34
C LEU A 729 8.49 -35.54 -14.12
N ALA A 730 8.14 -36.30 -13.08
CA ALA A 730 7.68 -35.76 -11.79
C ALA A 730 8.80 -34.97 -11.08
N PHE A 731 10.04 -35.44 -11.12
CA PHE A 731 11.20 -34.72 -10.57
C PHE A 731 11.46 -33.40 -11.29
N PHE A 732 11.44 -33.39 -12.63
CA PHE A 732 11.54 -32.14 -13.40
C PHE A 732 10.36 -31.21 -13.12
N GLY A 733 9.15 -31.76 -13.01
CA GLY A 733 7.96 -31.01 -12.61
C GLY A 733 8.11 -30.35 -11.23
N PHE A 734 8.67 -31.07 -10.25
CA PHE A 734 8.97 -30.52 -8.92
C PHE A 734 10.01 -29.39 -8.98
N CYS A 735 11.10 -29.57 -9.73
CA CYS A 735 12.13 -28.52 -9.92
C CYS A 735 11.54 -27.27 -10.60
N MET A 736 10.71 -27.48 -11.61
CA MET A 736 9.98 -26.40 -12.30
C MET A 736 9.00 -25.69 -11.37
N ALA A 737 8.26 -26.43 -10.55
CA ALA A 737 7.36 -25.86 -9.56
C ALA A 737 8.11 -25.04 -8.50
N TYR A 738 9.27 -25.51 -8.05
CA TYR A 738 10.13 -24.78 -7.11
C TYR A 738 10.61 -23.45 -7.73
N TRP A 739 11.17 -23.48 -8.95
CA TRP A 739 11.63 -22.28 -9.65
C TRP A 739 10.48 -21.29 -9.90
N THR A 740 9.35 -21.76 -10.43
CA THR A 740 8.21 -20.90 -10.75
C THR A 740 7.52 -20.36 -9.48
N ALA A 741 7.46 -21.13 -8.39
CA ALA A 741 6.98 -20.65 -7.10
C ALA A 741 7.87 -19.54 -6.52
N TYR A 742 9.19 -19.58 -6.73
CA TYR A 742 10.06 -18.46 -6.37
C TYR A 742 9.77 -17.19 -7.18
N ILE A 743 9.43 -17.31 -8.48
CA ILE A 743 8.98 -16.17 -9.29
C ILE A 743 7.66 -15.60 -8.77
N ILE A 744 6.72 -16.46 -8.36
CA ILE A 744 5.39 -16.07 -7.87
C ILE A 744 5.49 -15.38 -6.51
N ILE A 745 6.20 -15.98 -5.56
CA ILE A 745 6.26 -15.53 -4.17
C ILE A 745 7.42 -14.56 -3.94
N GLY A 746 8.65 -14.95 -4.32
CA GLY A 746 9.87 -14.21 -4.01
C GLY A 746 10.05 -12.93 -4.85
N ARG A 747 9.69 -12.95 -6.13
CA ARG A 747 9.80 -11.76 -7.02
C ARG A 747 8.49 -10.98 -7.20
N GLY A 748 7.39 -11.43 -6.61
CA GLY A 748 6.06 -10.80 -6.77
C GLY A 748 5.52 -10.80 -8.21
N LYS A 749 6.12 -11.55 -9.14
CA LYS A 749 5.71 -11.60 -10.57
C LYS A 749 4.78 -12.77 -10.81
N GLY A 750 3.67 -12.81 -10.07
CA GLY A 750 2.68 -13.89 -10.07
C GLY A 750 2.23 -14.37 -11.46
N PRO A 751 1.72 -13.49 -12.35
CA PRO A 751 1.25 -13.88 -13.68
C PRO A 751 2.32 -14.60 -14.53
N LYS A 752 3.57 -14.12 -14.50
CA LYS A 752 4.68 -14.72 -15.26
C LYS A 752 4.94 -16.16 -14.85
N GLY A 753 5.06 -16.42 -13.54
CA GLY A 753 5.31 -17.78 -13.03
C GLY A 753 4.17 -18.75 -13.34
N ARG A 754 2.91 -18.31 -13.21
CA ARG A 754 1.74 -19.13 -13.53
C ARG A 754 1.67 -19.53 -15.01
N PHE A 755 2.01 -18.63 -15.92
CA PHE A 755 1.96 -18.92 -17.37
C PHE A 755 3.06 -19.89 -17.83
N ILE A 756 4.25 -19.81 -17.25
CA ILE A 756 5.33 -20.78 -17.48
C ILE A 756 4.86 -22.18 -17.06
N MET A 757 4.39 -22.30 -15.82
CA MET A 757 3.98 -23.60 -15.26
C MET A 757 2.74 -24.18 -15.94
N LEU A 758 1.77 -23.34 -16.30
CA LEU A 758 0.59 -23.76 -17.06
C LEU A 758 0.99 -24.39 -18.39
N THR A 759 1.94 -23.79 -19.11
CA THR A 759 2.38 -24.28 -20.41
C THR A 759 3.18 -25.57 -20.27
N TYR A 760 4.04 -25.65 -19.25
CA TYR A 760 4.75 -26.87 -18.92
C TYR A 760 3.79 -28.04 -18.69
N ASN A 761 2.76 -27.86 -17.85
CA ASN A 761 1.75 -28.90 -17.60
C ASN A 761 1.01 -29.33 -18.87
N LEU A 762 0.67 -28.37 -19.73
CA LEU A 762 -0.11 -28.62 -20.94
C LEU A 762 0.67 -29.24 -22.09
N VAL A 763 2.00 -29.24 -22.01
CA VAL A 763 2.87 -29.92 -22.97
C VAL A 763 3.33 -31.23 -22.37
N ALA A 764 4.01 -31.23 -21.22
CA ALA A 764 4.63 -32.42 -20.63
C ALA A 764 3.60 -33.41 -20.03
N LEU A 765 2.76 -32.97 -19.09
CA LEU A 765 1.78 -33.87 -18.43
C LEU A 765 0.68 -34.30 -19.39
N TYR A 766 0.28 -33.43 -20.32
CA TYR A 766 -0.67 -33.79 -21.36
C TYR A 766 -0.10 -34.81 -22.36
N ALA A 767 1.16 -34.64 -22.82
CA ALA A 767 1.81 -35.62 -23.69
C ALA A 767 1.95 -36.98 -23.00
N TYR A 768 2.29 -37.00 -21.71
CA TYR A 768 2.32 -38.24 -20.92
C TYR A 768 0.96 -38.92 -20.87
N SER A 769 -0.10 -38.16 -20.57
CA SER A 769 -1.46 -38.70 -20.52
C SER A 769 -1.94 -39.28 -21.86
N LEU A 770 -1.45 -38.74 -22.99
CA LEU A 770 -1.76 -39.25 -24.31
C LEU A 770 -1.00 -40.55 -24.59
N ALA A 771 0.31 -40.57 -24.33
CA ALA A 771 1.14 -41.77 -24.48
C ALA A 771 0.65 -42.95 -23.62
N SER A 772 0.16 -42.69 -22.40
CA SER A 772 -0.34 -43.74 -21.51
C SER A 772 -1.70 -44.34 -21.90
N LEU A 773 -2.45 -43.71 -22.81
CA LEU A 773 -3.75 -44.22 -23.27
C LEU A 773 -3.58 -45.21 -24.44
N ASP A 774 -2.57 -45.00 -25.29
CA ASP A 774 -2.29 -45.85 -26.45
C ASP A 774 -1.77 -47.26 -26.05
N ASP A 775 -1.31 -47.45 -24.81
CA ASP A 775 -0.85 -48.77 -24.29
C ASP A 775 -2.00 -49.70 -23.84
N ASP A 776 -3.23 -49.21 -23.68
CA ASP A 776 -4.37 -49.95 -23.10
C ASP A 776 -5.39 -50.43 -24.16
N ASP A 777 -5.15 -50.11 -25.45
CA ASP A 777 -5.92 -50.60 -26.60
C ASP A 777 -5.26 -51.86 -27.17
N GLY A 778 -5.72 -53.02 -26.71
CA GLY A 778 -5.62 -54.26 -27.46
C GLY A 778 -6.65 -54.25 -28.58
N ASP A 779 -6.20 -54.53 -29.80
CA ASP A 779 -6.98 -54.67 -31.04
C ASP A 779 -7.23 -53.38 -31.83
N ASP A 780 -6.17 -52.87 -32.47
CA ASP A 780 -6.17 -52.48 -33.90
C ASP A 780 -4.70 -52.27 -34.33
N GLU A 781 -4.12 -53.33 -34.91
CA GLU A 781 -2.80 -53.31 -35.56
C GLU A 781 -2.83 -52.37 -36.78
N GLU A 782 -2.44 -51.09 -36.64
CA GLU A 782 -1.80 -50.33 -37.73
C GLU A 782 -1.12 -48.99 -37.37
N ASP A 783 -1.11 -48.53 -36.10
CA ASP A 783 -0.45 -47.25 -35.75
C ASP A 783 0.38 -47.28 -34.44
N SER A 784 0.92 -48.44 -34.02
CA SER A 784 1.78 -48.58 -32.81
C SER A 784 3.17 -47.90 -32.87
N GLY A 785 3.36 -46.88 -33.72
CA GLY A 785 4.67 -46.26 -33.98
C GLY A 785 4.77 -44.74 -33.78
N ARG A 786 3.69 -44.04 -33.43
CA ARG A 786 3.74 -42.57 -33.26
C ARG A 786 3.99 -42.19 -31.80
N ASN A 787 5.27 -42.14 -31.42
CA ASN A 787 5.70 -41.28 -30.31
C ASN A 787 5.02 -39.92 -30.47
N PRO A 788 4.27 -39.41 -29.48
CA PRO A 788 3.63 -38.10 -29.60
C PRO A 788 4.74 -37.10 -29.86
N LEU A 789 4.72 -36.46 -31.04
CA LEU A 789 5.69 -35.44 -31.42
C LEU A 789 5.52 -34.27 -30.46
N ILE A 790 6.23 -34.26 -29.32
CA ILE A 790 6.06 -33.24 -28.28
C ILE A 790 6.30 -31.85 -28.84
N VAL A 791 7.18 -31.74 -29.84
CA VAL A 791 7.46 -30.52 -30.59
C VAL A 791 6.20 -30.02 -31.31
N THR A 792 5.38 -30.90 -31.89
CA THR A 792 4.13 -30.48 -32.54
C THR A 792 3.11 -30.05 -31.48
N ILE A 793 2.98 -30.75 -30.36
CA ILE A 793 2.08 -30.35 -29.25
C ILE A 793 2.48 -28.98 -28.71
N ALA A 794 3.77 -28.76 -28.48
CA ALA A 794 4.35 -27.49 -28.04
C ALA A 794 4.12 -26.38 -29.07
N TRP A 795 4.29 -26.66 -30.36
CA TRP A 795 4.08 -25.70 -31.44
C TRP A 795 2.62 -25.25 -31.54
N HIS A 796 1.67 -26.19 -31.58
CA HIS A 796 0.24 -25.87 -31.56
C HIS A 796 -0.13 -25.01 -30.34
N ARG A 797 0.49 -25.29 -29.19
CA ARG A 797 0.29 -24.52 -27.97
C ARG A 797 0.77 -23.08 -28.10
N VAL A 798 1.99 -22.88 -28.60
CA VAL A 798 2.56 -21.53 -28.78
C VAL A 798 1.69 -20.72 -29.75
N VAL A 799 1.30 -21.32 -30.88
CA VAL A 799 0.45 -20.66 -31.90
C VAL A 799 -0.94 -20.32 -31.37
N ALA A 800 -1.59 -21.25 -30.65
CA ALA A 800 -2.89 -21.00 -30.05
C ALA A 800 -2.83 -19.84 -29.04
N VAL A 801 -1.83 -19.83 -28.16
CA VAL A 801 -1.69 -18.78 -27.15
C VAL A 801 -1.34 -17.42 -27.78
N THR A 802 -0.43 -17.39 -28.76
CA THR A 802 -0.07 -16.14 -29.46
C THR A 802 -1.25 -15.57 -30.22
N SER A 803 -2.02 -16.40 -30.93
CA SER A 803 -3.23 -15.95 -31.64
C SER A 803 -4.27 -15.36 -30.68
N GLY A 804 -4.50 -16.00 -29.52
CA GLY A 804 -5.39 -15.46 -28.48
C GLY A 804 -4.90 -14.14 -27.87
N CYS A 805 -3.59 -14.01 -27.65
CA CYS A 805 -2.99 -12.76 -27.16
C CYS A 805 -3.14 -11.64 -28.19
N ILE A 806 -2.82 -11.90 -29.46
CA ILE A 806 -2.98 -10.93 -30.56
C ILE A 806 -4.44 -10.51 -30.69
N TRP A 807 -5.37 -11.47 -30.65
CA TRP A 807 -6.81 -11.17 -30.68
C TRP A 807 -7.25 -10.29 -29.52
N GLY A 808 -6.76 -10.57 -28.31
CA GLY A 808 -7.00 -9.72 -27.13
C GLY A 808 -6.48 -8.30 -27.32
N LEU A 809 -5.29 -8.15 -27.89
CA LEU A 809 -4.70 -6.84 -28.19
C LEU A 809 -5.43 -6.08 -29.31
N ILE A 810 -6.03 -6.78 -30.27
CA ILE A 810 -6.85 -6.19 -31.33
C ILE A 810 -8.18 -5.70 -30.75
N ILE A 811 -8.93 -6.58 -30.07
CA ILE A 811 -10.23 -6.24 -29.47
C ILE A 811 -10.08 -5.08 -28.49
N THR A 812 -9.00 -5.07 -27.70
CA THR A 812 -8.75 -3.99 -26.73
C THR A 812 -8.50 -2.63 -27.37
N ARG A 813 -7.98 -2.59 -28.61
CA ARG A 813 -7.72 -1.36 -29.38
C ARG A 813 -8.86 -0.94 -30.30
N VAL A 814 -9.57 -1.89 -30.90
CA VAL A 814 -10.62 -1.60 -31.90
C VAL A 814 -11.94 -1.23 -31.23
N ILE A 815 -12.34 -1.97 -30.20
CA ILE A 815 -13.65 -1.80 -29.55
C ILE A 815 -13.47 -0.91 -28.31
N TRP A 816 -13.92 0.34 -28.33
CA TRP A 816 -13.77 1.30 -27.22
C TRP A 816 -12.37 1.27 -26.59
N PRO A 817 -11.35 1.84 -27.26
CA PRO A 817 -10.01 1.94 -26.70
C PRO A 817 -10.03 2.79 -25.43
N ILE A 818 -9.59 2.19 -24.31
CA ILE A 818 -9.46 2.89 -23.03
C ILE A 818 -7.98 3.01 -22.70
N SER A 819 -7.46 4.24 -22.81
CA SER A 819 -6.07 4.55 -22.51
C SER A 819 -5.84 4.67 -21.00
N ALA A 820 -4.78 4.04 -20.49
CA ALA A 820 -4.37 4.23 -19.09
C ALA A 820 -3.78 5.62 -18.88
N ARG A 821 -3.10 6.18 -19.90
CA ARG A 821 -2.53 7.53 -19.87
C ARG A 821 -3.62 8.60 -19.75
N GLN A 822 -4.69 8.50 -20.54
CA GLN A 822 -5.82 9.44 -20.48
C GLN A 822 -6.54 9.34 -19.13
N LYS A 823 -6.81 8.11 -18.66
CA LYS A 823 -7.43 7.90 -17.34
C LYS A 823 -6.60 8.43 -16.18
N LEU A 824 -5.27 8.38 -16.28
CA LEU A 824 -4.38 8.97 -15.28
C LEU A 824 -4.52 10.50 -15.25
N LYS A 825 -4.56 11.16 -16.41
CA LYS A 825 -4.75 12.62 -16.54
C LYS A 825 -6.12 13.06 -16.03
N ASP A 826 -7.19 12.39 -16.49
CA ASP A 826 -8.56 12.64 -16.05
C ASP A 826 -8.72 12.39 -14.54
N GLY A 827 -8.07 11.35 -14.03
CA GLY A 827 -8.04 11.05 -12.60
C GLY A 827 -7.33 12.12 -11.78
N LEU A 828 -6.13 12.54 -12.17
CA LEU A 828 -5.38 13.62 -11.51
C LEU A 828 -6.17 14.93 -11.48
N SER A 829 -6.74 15.34 -12.62
CA SER A 829 -7.55 16.56 -12.68
C SER A 829 -8.79 16.50 -11.78
N LEU A 830 -9.48 15.36 -11.73
CA LEU A 830 -10.63 15.17 -10.84
C LEU A 830 -10.23 15.19 -9.36
N LEU A 831 -9.09 14.59 -9.02
CA LEU A 831 -8.56 14.60 -7.65
C LEU A 831 -8.27 16.03 -7.21
N TRP A 832 -7.55 16.81 -8.02
CA TRP A 832 -7.25 18.21 -7.71
C TRP A 832 -8.49 19.08 -7.63
N LEU A 833 -9.47 18.92 -8.53
CA LEU A 833 -10.75 19.63 -8.41
C LEU A 833 -11.45 19.30 -7.10
N ARG A 834 -11.43 18.03 -6.67
CA ARG A 834 -12.05 17.64 -5.40
C ARG A 834 -11.30 18.23 -4.21
N MET A 835 -9.96 18.20 -4.22
CA MET A 835 -9.15 18.86 -3.20
C MET A 835 -9.44 20.36 -3.14
N GLY A 836 -9.52 21.03 -4.31
CA GLY A 836 -9.88 22.45 -4.39
C GLY A 836 -11.28 22.77 -3.88
N MET A 837 -12.28 21.90 -4.11
CA MET A 837 -13.63 22.04 -3.56
C MET A 837 -13.68 21.80 -2.05
N ILE A 838 -12.97 20.80 -1.54
CA ILE A 838 -12.89 20.53 -0.08
C ILE A 838 -12.26 21.73 0.63
N TRP A 839 -11.13 22.24 0.12
CA TRP A 839 -10.48 23.40 0.73
C TRP A 839 -11.32 24.69 0.66
N LYS A 840 -12.16 24.83 -0.38
CA LYS A 840 -13.10 25.96 -0.51
C LYS A 840 -14.16 26.00 0.59
N ARG A 841 -14.49 24.86 1.21
CA ARG A 841 -15.47 24.77 2.31
C ARG A 841 -14.99 25.43 3.60
N ASP A 842 -13.72 25.87 3.62
CA ASP A 842 -13.00 26.47 4.74
C ASP A 842 -12.95 25.54 5.96
N PRO A 843 -11.80 24.90 6.25
CA PRO A 843 -11.68 23.97 7.37
C PRO A 843 -12.16 24.56 8.70
N LEU A 844 -11.84 25.83 8.92
CA LEU A 844 -12.07 26.53 10.19
C LEU A 844 -13.45 27.20 10.28
N ALA A 845 -14.21 27.29 9.18
CA ALA A 845 -15.58 27.80 9.21
C ALA A 845 -16.54 26.85 9.97
N THR A 846 -16.25 25.54 9.93
CA THR A 846 -17.02 24.51 10.64
C THR A 846 -17.14 24.81 12.14
N LEU A 847 -16.05 25.25 12.74
CA LEU A 847 -15.91 25.59 14.16
C LEU A 847 -16.67 26.88 14.52
N THR A 848 -16.75 27.86 13.61
CA THR A 848 -17.45 29.14 13.88
C THR A 848 -18.96 29.08 13.68
N GLU A 849 -19.46 28.21 12.81
CA GLU A 849 -20.90 28.15 12.47
C GLU A 849 -21.69 27.16 13.36
N GLY A 850 -21.02 26.43 14.26
CA GLY A 850 -21.64 25.38 15.08
C GLY A 850 -22.15 24.20 14.25
N VAL A 851 -21.55 23.97 13.09
CA VAL A 851 -21.95 22.93 12.14
C VAL A 851 -21.05 21.72 12.32
N HIS A 852 -21.61 20.51 12.21
CA HIS A 852 -20.84 19.27 12.41
C HIS A 852 -19.52 19.26 11.60
N PRO A 853 -18.41 18.79 12.20
CA PRO A 853 -17.06 18.79 11.61
C PRO A 853 -16.97 18.02 10.27
N ASP A 854 -17.90 17.07 10.08
CA ASP A 854 -18.17 16.32 8.84
C ASP A 854 -18.38 17.20 7.59
N ARG A 855 -18.62 18.50 7.76
CA ARG A 855 -18.83 19.44 6.65
C ARG A 855 -17.54 19.84 5.92
N TYR A 856 -16.38 19.85 6.57
CA TYR A 856 -15.10 20.12 5.90
C TYR A 856 -14.65 18.89 5.09
N MET A 857 -14.37 17.79 5.78
CA MET A 857 -13.99 16.52 5.17
C MET A 857 -14.40 15.33 6.06
N ASN A 858 -15.35 14.53 5.59
CA ASN A 858 -15.72 13.29 6.25
C ASN A 858 -14.54 12.28 6.22
N LEU A 859 -14.40 11.47 7.27
CA LEU A 859 -13.41 10.38 7.32
C LEU A 859 -13.49 9.45 6.09
N ARG A 860 -14.71 9.23 5.59
CA ARG A 860 -14.96 8.45 4.38
C ARG A 860 -14.49 9.12 3.10
N GLU A 861 -14.61 10.44 3.00
CA GLU A 861 -14.09 11.22 1.86
C GLU A 861 -12.56 11.17 1.83
N GLU A 862 -11.94 11.24 3.00
CA GLU A 862 -10.49 11.15 3.14
C GLU A 862 -9.94 9.78 2.69
N PHE A 863 -10.49 8.68 3.23
CA PHE A 863 -10.13 7.33 2.81
C PHE A 863 -10.36 7.12 1.30
N TYR A 864 -11.40 7.76 0.76
CA TYR A 864 -11.68 7.72 -0.66
C TYR A 864 -10.58 8.40 -1.47
N LEU A 865 -10.13 9.61 -1.09
CA LEU A 865 -9.06 10.34 -1.79
C LEU A 865 -7.72 9.60 -1.75
N GLN A 866 -7.36 9.06 -0.58
CA GLN A 866 -6.11 8.29 -0.43
C GLN A 866 -6.12 7.03 -1.29
N ARG A 867 -7.22 6.27 -1.27
CA ARG A 867 -7.39 5.09 -2.13
C ARG A 867 -7.43 5.46 -3.60
N PHE A 868 -8.02 6.61 -3.95
CA PHE A 868 -8.04 7.12 -5.31
C PHE A 868 -6.64 7.39 -5.82
N LEU A 869 -5.82 8.08 -5.03
CA LEU A 869 -4.42 8.35 -5.34
C LEU A 869 -3.60 7.05 -5.51
N ALA A 870 -3.79 6.05 -4.64
CA ALA A 870 -3.11 4.75 -4.77
C ALA A 870 -3.44 4.04 -6.10
N LYS A 871 -4.69 4.14 -6.59
CA LYS A 871 -5.05 3.62 -7.91
C LYS A 871 -4.40 4.42 -9.04
N LEU A 872 -4.30 5.75 -8.93
CA LEU A 872 -3.58 6.56 -9.91
C LEU A 872 -2.10 6.18 -9.98
N GLN A 873 -1.46 5.90 -8.85
CA GLN A 873 -0.09 5.37 -8.79
C GLN A 873 0.03 4.02 -9.53
N SER A 874 -0.88 3.08 -9.28
CA SER A 874 -0.93 1.81 -10.03
C SER A 874 -1.19 2.03 -11.53
N MET A 875 -2.06 2.96 -11.89
CA MET A 875 -2.33 3.30 -13.29
C MET A 875 -1.11 3.90 -13.99
N ALA A 876 -0.31 4.73 -13.30
CA ALA A 876 0.93 5.28 -13.84
C ALA A 876 1.97 4.19 -14.17
N GLU A 877 2.01 3.09 -13.42
CA GLU A 877 2.83 1.92 -13.76
C GLU A 877 2.31 1.21 -15.02
N THR A 878 0.99 1.03 -15.13
CA THR A 878 0.40 0.39 -16.32
C THR A 878 0.54 1.26 -17.57
N ALA A 879 0.50 2.59 -17.45
CA ALA A 879 0.63 3.54 -18.54
C ALA A 879 2.00 3.46 -19.25
N LYS A 880 3.06 3.03 -18.54
CA LYS A 880 4.40 2.78 -19.10
C LYS A 880 4.39 1.78 -20.26
N SER A 881 3.49 0.82 -20.20
CA SER A 881 3.39 -0.28 -21.18
C SER A 881 2.45 0.00 -22.35
N GLU A 882 1.85 1.18 -22.37
CA GLU A 882 1.05 1.64 -23.49
C GLU A 882 1.99 2.26 -24.53
N PHE A 883 2.03 1.69 -25.73
CA PHE A 883 2.86 2.21 -26.83
C PHE A 883 2.05 3.23 -27.64
N GLU A 884 2.48 4.48 -27.63
CA GLU A 884 1.98 5.53 -28.53
C GLU A 884 3.10 5.90 -29.50
N PHE A 885 2.75 6.06 -30.77
CA PHE A 885 3.72 6.45 -31.81
C PHE A 885 4.15 7.92 -31.68
N ARG A 886 3.41 8.77 -30.95
CA ARG A 886 3.68 10.21 -30.85
C ARG A 886 4.86 10.52 -29.93
N ARG A 887 4.84 10.05 -28.67
CA ARG A 887 5.89 10.27 -27.65
C ARG A 887 5.94 9.16 -26.59
N PRO A 888 7.14 8.85 -26.03
CA PRO A 888 7.25 7.95 -24.89
C PRO A 888 6.58 8.55 -23.64
N PHE A 889 6.06 7.69 -22.76
CA PHE A 889 5.40 8.13 -21.53
C PHE A 889 6.43 8.67 -20.50
N PRO A 890 6.31 9.93 -20.03
CA PRO A 890 7.22 10.51 -19.05
C PRO A 890 6.89 10.03 -17.63
N HIS A 891 7.17 8.75 -17.35
CA HIS A 891 6.81 8.09 -16.09
C HIS A 891 7.41 8.77 -14.86
N ALA A 892 8.65 9.25 -14.93
CA ALA A 892 9.33 9.89 -13.80
C ALA A 892 8.64 11.21 -13.37
N THR A 893 8.21 12.02 -14.34
CA THR A 893 7.47 13.27 -14.10
C THR A 893 6.12 13.00 -13.44
N TYR A 894 5.34 12.05 -13.97
CA TYR A 894 4.07 11.65 -13.34
C TYR A 894 4.25 11.06 -11.94
N ALA A 895 5.32 10.30 -11.69
CA ALA A 895 5.63 9.79 -10.36
C ALA A 895 5.93 10.93 -9.36
N ARG A 896 6.66 11.96 -9.79
CA ARG A 896 6.91 13.17 -8.96
C ARG A 896 5.61 13.95 -8.70
N ILE A 897 4.77 14.15 -9.72
CA ILE A 897 3.45 14.80 -9.57
C ILE A 897 2.57 14.05 -8.56
N LEU A 898 2.51 12.71 -8.66
CA LEU A 898 1.73 11.88 -7.74
C LEU A 898 2.29 11.94 -6.31
N LYS A 899 3.62 11.97 -6.15
CA LYS A 899 4.27 12.12 -4.84
C LYS A 899 3.97 13.48 -4.20
N ALA A 900 4.06 14.57 -4.96
CA ALA A 900 3.69 15.90 -4.48
C ALA A 900 2.18 15.98 -4.14
N THR A 901 1.33 15.30 -4.91
CA THR A 901 -0.11 15.20 -4.59
C THR A 901 -0.37 14.37 -3.32
N GLU A 902 0.41 13.32 -3.06
CA GLU A 902 0.38 12.56 -1.80
C GLU A 902 0.71 13.45 -0.60
N GLN A 903 1.74 14.29 -0.72
CA GLN A 903 2.13 15.24 0.32
C GLN A 903 1.04 16.28 0.57
N MET A 904 0.47 16.87 -0.49
CA MET A 904 -0.64 17.81 -0.36
C MET A 904 -1.87 17.16 0.31
N LEU A 905 -2.20 15.91 -0.02
CA LEU A 905 -3.30 15.20 0.63
C LEU A 905 -3.01 14.90 2.10
N GLY A 906 -1.74 14.63 2.46
CA GLY A 906 -1.30 14.54 3.85
C GLY A 906 -1.54 15.83 4.64
N ALA A 907 -1.35 16.99 4.01
CA ALA A 907 -1.63 18.28 4.63
C ALA A 907 -3.14 18.51 4.90
N PHE A 908 -4.02 18.04 4.01
CA PHE A 908 -5.48 18.03 4.23
C PHE A 908 -5.87 17.14 5.41
N HIS A 909 -5.25 15.96 5.51
CA HIS A 909 -5.46 15.04 6.63
C HIS A 909 -5.03 15.67 7.96
N ALA A 910 -3.83 16.26 8.01
CA ALA A 910 -3.34 16.95 9.21
C ALA A 910 -4.32 18.05 9.67
N MET A 911 -4.87 18.83 8.73
CA MET A 911 -5.88 19.84 9.07
C MET A 911 -7.17 19.23 9.63
N ASN A 912 -7.65 18.13 9.03
CA ASN A 912 -8.86 17.45 9.47
C ASN A 912 -8.71 16.81 10.85
N GLU A 913 -7.54 16.24 11.14
CA GLU A 913 -7.22 15.64 12.43
C GLU A 913 -7.30 16.66 13.57
N VAL A 914 -6.76 17.86 13.34
CA VAL A 914 -6.78 18.95 14.32
C VAL A 914 -8.22 19.43 14.60
N ILE A 915 -9.04 19.60 13.56
CA ILE A 915 -10.45 20.03 13.69
C ILE A 915 -11.29 18.99 14.43
N LEU A 916 -11.05 17.70 14.18
CA LEU A 916 -11.82 16.61 14.81
C LEU A 916 -11.50 16.44 16.30
N LYS A 917 -10.35 16.93 16.78
CA LYS A 917 -9.92 16.84 18.18
C LYS A 917 -10.52 17.97 19.02
N ASP A 918 -10.54 19.20 18.52
CA ASP A 918 -11.09 20.37 19.23
C ASP A 918 -12.47 20.78 18.69
N LEU A 919 -13.48 19.97 19.00
CA LEU A 919 -14.88 20.23 18.61
C LEU A 919 -15.56 21.32 19.44
N ASN A 920 -15.02 21.63 20.61
CA ASN A 920 -15.57 22.61 21.55
C ASN A 920 -14.69 23.86 21.54
N VAL A 921 -15.06 24.82 20.69
CA VAL A 921 -14.35 26.09 20.52
C VAL A 921 -14.44 26.91 21.81
N SER A 922 -13.29 27.40 22.29
CA SER A 922 -13.27 28.30 23.45
C SER A 922 -13.88 29.67 23.07
N PRO A 923 -14.45 30.44 24.01
CA PRO A 923 -15.02 31.75 23.68
C PRO A 923 -13.96 32.72 23.12
N GLY A 924 -12.69 32.56 23.51
CA GLY A 924 -11.57 33.32 22.99
C GLY A 924 -11.19 32.90 21.56
N GLU A 925 -11.16 31.60 21.32
CA GLU A 925 -10.92 31.02 19.99
C GLU A 925 -12.01 31.42 18.98
N GLU A 926 -13.29 31.46 19.39
CA GLU A 926 -14.38 31.90 18.53
C GLU A 926 -14.23 33.38 18.12
N ALA A 927 -13.80 34.24 19.04
CA ALA A 927 -13.55 35.66 18.78
C ALA A 927 -12.38 35.85 17.81
N LEU A 928 -11.30 35.08 17.99
CA LEU A 928 -10.13 35.07 17.12
C LEU A 928 -10.45 34.54 15.71
N LEU A 929 -11.23 33.45 15.62
CA LEU A 929 -11.67 32.89 14.34
C LEU A 929 -12.57 33.85 13.56
N LYS A 930 -13.43 34.61 14.26
CA LYS A 930 -14.25 35.69 13.68
C LYS A 930 -13.40 36.86 13.17
N ALA A 931 -12.33 37.21 13.88
CA ALA A 931 -11.44 38.30 13.50
C ALA A 931 -10.62 38.02 12.22
N THR A 932 -10.43 36.74 11.87
CA THR A 932 -9.60 36.28 10.73
C THR A 932 -10.39 35.77 9.52
N VAL A 933 -11.73 35.80 9.56
CA VAL A 933 -12.60 35.23 8.51
C VAL A 933 -12.28 35.76 7.11
N LYS A 934 -12.02 37.07 6.98
CA LYS A 934 -11.80 37.70 5.66
C LYS A 934 -10.52 37.19 5.00
N GLU A 935 -9.44 37.15 5.78
CA GLU A 935 -8.13 36.69 5.35
C GLU A 935 -8.16 35.19 5.01
N ARG A 936 -8.84 34.38 5.83
CA ARG A 936 -9.05 32.95 5.57
C ARG A 936 -9.88 32.69 4.31
N ALA A 937 -10.96 33.45 4.10
CA ALA A 937 -11.80 33.31 2.91
C ALA A 937 -11.02 33.61 1.61
N GLU A 938 -10.17 34.64 1.61
CA GLU A 938 -9.30 34.94 0.47
C GLU A 938 -8.26 33.83 0.24
N LEU A 939 -7.65 33.29 1.30
CA LEU A 939 -6.67 32.22 1.22
C LEU A 939 -7.30 30.91 0.67
N CYS A 940 -8.45 30.51 1.20
CA CYS A 940 -9.22 29.35 0.71
C CYS A 940 -9.63 29.53 -0.76
N GLY A 941 -10.09 30.72 -1.14
CA GLY A 941 -10.44 31.05 -2.52
C GLY A 941 -9.25 30.92 -3.48
N ARG A 942 -8.07 31.41 -3.09
CA ARG A 942 -6.84 31.31 -3.89
C ARG A 942 -6.38 29.88 -4.06
N ILE A 943 -6.31 29.09 -2.98
CA ILE A 943 -5.90 27.68 -3.04
C ILE A 943 -6.87 26.88 -3.92
N SER A 944 -8.18 27.07 -3.75
CA SER A 944 -9.21 26.42 -4.59
C SER A 944 -9.07 26.77 -6.08
N HIS A 945 -8.77 28.03 -6.37
CA HIS A 945 -8.53 28.49 -7.73
C HIS A 945 -7.29 27.82 -8.34
N LEU A 946 -6.16 27.77 -7.62
CA LEU A 946 -4.93 27.13 -8.09
C LEU A 946 -5.12 25.64 -8.40
N PHE A 947 -5.87 24.89 -7.56
CA PHE A 947 -6.23 23.51 -7.88
C PHE A 947 -7.09 23.39 -9.14
N SER A 948 -8.01 24.33 -9.36
CA SER A 948 -8.84 24.38 -10.56
C SER A 948 -8.02 24.68 -11.81
N VAL A 949 -7.01 25.55 -11.69
CA VAL A 949 -6.04 25.86 -12.74
C VAL A 949 -5.17 24.64 -13.07
N LEU A 950 -4.61 23.96 -12.06
CA LEU A 950 -3.84 22.72 -12.24
C LEU A 950 -4.67 21.64 -12.95
N ALA A 951 -5.92 21.45 -12.52
CA ALA A 951 -6.82 20.47 -13.12
C ALA A 951 -7.14 20.81 -14.58
N SER A 952 -7.36 22.09 -14.89
CA SER A 952 -7.61 22.56 -16.25
C SER A 952 -6.37 22.36 -17.13
N SER A 953 -5.21 22.76 -16.64
CA SER A 953 -3.90 22.59 -17.28
C SER A 953 -3.61 21.13 -17.66
N MET A 954 -3.82 20.20 -16.73
CA MET A 954 -3.65 18.76 -16.99
C MET A 954 -4.65 18.20 -18.00
N LYS A 955 -5.90 18.68 -17.97
CA LYS A 955 -6.97 18.17 -18.83
C LYS A 955 -6.89 18.69 -20.27
N LEU A 956 -6.52 19.96 -20.43
CA LEU A 956 -6.39 20.63 -21.72
C LEU A 956 -4.97 20.50 -22.30
N GLU A 957 -4.04 19.85 -21.57
CA GLU A 957 -2.65 19.61 -21.97
C GLU A 957 -1.87 20.90 -22.29
N TYR A 958 -2.08 21.96 -21.50
CA TYR A 958 -1.42 23.26 -21.65
C TYR A 958 -0.73 23.68 -20.36
N SER A 959 0.44 24.31 -20.48
CA SER A 959 1.17 24.92 -19.36
C SER A 959 0.72 26.35 -19.13
N ILE A 960 0.62 26.79 -17.87
CA ILE A 960 0.51 28.22 -17.53
C ILE A 960 1.84 28.62 -16.89
N PRO A 961 2.48 29.73 -17.32
CA PRO A 961 3.72 30.21 -16.70
C PRO A 961 3.53 30.42 -15.20
N SER A 962 4.50 29.96 -14.38
CA SER A 962 4.47 30.13 -12.93
C SER A 962 4.30 31.59 -12.50
N ASP A 963 4.90 32.50 -13.25
CA ASP A 963 4.96 33.92 -12.93
C ASP A 963 3.61 34.63 -13.15
N ALA A 964 2.70 34.02 -13.92
CA ALA A 964 1.38 34.56 -14.20
C ALA A 964 0.35 34.24 -13.10
N LEU A 965 0.69 33.38 -12.13
CA LEU A 965 -0.24 32.91 -11.10
C LEU A 965 -0.06 33.69 -9.79
N PRO A 966 -1.16 33.96 -9.07
CA PRO A 966 -1.11 34.71 -7.82
C PRO A 966 -0.41 33.89 -6.72
N ASN A 967 0.56 34.51 -6.03
CA ASN A 967 1.26 33.85 -4.93
C ASN A 967 0.36 33.73 -3.68
N ILE A 968 0.42 32.57 -3.01
CA ILE A 968 -0.27 32.29 -1.75
C ILE A 968 0.44 32.99 -0.59
N ASP A 969 1.78 33.12 -0.63
CA ASP A 969 2.61 33.61 0.49
C ASP A 969 2.13 34.96 1.02
N HIS A 970 1.94 35.96 0.14
CA HIS A 970 1.43 37.27 0.55
C HIS A 970 0.08 37.25 1.28
N THR A 971 -0.78 36.28 0.98
CA THR A 971 -2.10 36.17 1.62
C THR A 971 -1.98 35.52 2.99
N ARG A 972 -1.08 34.53 3.10
CA ARG A 972 -0.70 33.87 4.36
C ARG A 972 -0.03 34.87 5.30
N ASP A 973 0.92 35.67 4.82
CA ASP A 973 1.61 36.68 5.63
C ASP A 973 0.62 37.72 6.17
N ARG A 974 -0.40 38.08 5.38
CA ARG A 974 -1.46 38.99 5.82
C ARG A 974 -2.35 38.37 6.89
N LEU A 975 -2.62 37.06 6.83
CA LEU A 975 -3.32 36.32 7.87
C LEU A 975 -2.51 36.31 9.18
N LEU A 976 -1.21 36.01 9.10
CA LEU A 976 -0.30 36.02 10.27
C LEU A 976 -0.20 37.41 10.90
N ALA A 977 -0.06 38.46 10.09
CA ALA A 977 -0.07 39.84 10.55
C ALA A 977 -1.41 40.22 11.24
N LYS A 978 -2.53 39.67 10.77
CA LYS A 978 -3.85 39.89 11.39
C LYS A 978 -3.98 39.18 12.74
N ILE A 979 -3.49 37.95 12.85
CA ILE A 979 -3.44 37.17 14.10
C ILE A 979 -2.59 37.93 15.13
N PHE A 980 -1.44 38.45 14.69
CA PHE A 980 -0.57 39.27 15.53
C PHE A 980 -1.28 40.54 16.01
N ALA A 981 -1.92 41.29 15.11
CA ALA A 981 -2.63 42.52 15.47
C ALA A 981 -3.77 42.25 16.47
N TYR A 982 -4.48 41.12 16.32
CA TYR A 982 -5.53 40.71 17.24
C TYR A 982 -4.97 40.38 18.64
N ARG A 983 -3.85 39.65 18.71
CA ARG A 983 -3.18 39.35 19.98
C ARG A 983 -2.71 40.61 20.70
N ALA A 984 -2.23 41.61 19.95
CA ALA A 984 -1.84 42.90 20.51
C ALA A 984 -3.03 43.66 21.13
N SER A 985 -4.22 43.58 20.54
CA SER A 985 -5.45 44.14 21.12
C SER A 985 -5.99 43.31 22.29
N ASP A 986 -5.95 41.98 22.20
CA ASP A 986 -6.49 41.09 23.24
C ASP A 986 -5.63 41.04 24.51
N ALA A 987 -4.34 41.39 24.43
CA ALA A 987 -3.49 41.58 25.61
C ALA A 987 -4.03 42.63 26.61
N GLN A 988 -4.97 43.48 26.19
CA GLN A 988 -5.67 44.44 27.07
C GLN A 988 -6.99 43.89 27.64
N GLU A 989 -7.62 42.92 26.98
CA GLU A 989 -8.95 42.39 27.31
C GLU A 989 -8.90 40.98 27.95
N GLN A 990 -7.77 40.26 27.83
CA GLN A 990 -7.51 38.92 28.38
C GLN A 990 -8.60 37.88 28.05
N THR A 991 -9.10 37.89 26.81
CA THR A 991 -10.19 36.98 26.41
C THR A 991 -9.70 35.66 25.81
N THR A 992 -8.47 35.60 25.28
CA THR A 992 -7.92 34.41 24.61
C THR A 992 -6.73 33.77 25.35
N SER A 993 -6.67 32.44 25.34
CA SER A 993 -5.55 31.63 25.82
C SER A 993 -4.53 31.38 24.72
N ASP A 994 -3.27 31.12 25.07
CA ASP A 994 -2.24 30.73 24.10
C ASP A 994 -2.57 29.46 23.33
N GLU A 995 -3.40 28.58 23.91
CA GLU A 995 -3.91 27.37 23.25
C GLU A 995 -4.87 27.72 22.10
N ASP A 996 -5.61 28.83 22.20
CA ASP A 996 -6.60 29.26 21.18
C ASP A 996 -5.93 29.70 19.86
N TYR A 997 -4.64 30.07 19.89
CA TYR A 997 -3.88 30.46 18.70
C TYR A 997 -3.32 29.26 17.92
N SER A 998 -3.19 28.10 18.57
CA SER A 998 -2.52 26.92 18.02
C SER A 998 -3.18 26.41 16.73
N LEU A 999 -4.51 26.50 16.65
CA LEU A 999 -5.31 26.10 15.50
C LEU A 999 -5.02 26.94 14.25
N LEU A 1000 -4.94 28.27 14.42
CA LEU A 1000 -4.65 29.19 13.32
C LEU A 1000 -3.19 29.12 12.86
N TYR A 1001 -2.26 28.85 13.76
CA TYR A 1001 -0.87 28.56 13.40
C TYR A 1001 -0.73 27.28 12.60
N THR A 1002 -1.43 26.23 13.03
CA THR A 1002 -1.46 24.97 12.28
C THR A 1002 -2.06 25.20 10.89
N TYR A 1003 -3.14 25.97 10.79
CA TYR A 1003 -3.72 26.36 9.50
C TYR A 1003 -2.76 27.17 8.60
N ALA A 1004 -2.03 28.15 9.16
CA ALA A 1004 -1.02 28.91 8.42
C ALA A 1004 0.13 28.04 7.91
N LEU A 1005 0.57 27.07 8.73
CA LEU A 1005 1.62 26.12 8.37
C LEU A 1005 1.16 25.15 7.27
N VAL A 1006 -0.03 24.56 7.41
CA VAL A 1006 -0.62 23.67 6.41
C VAL A 1006 -0.82 24.38 5.08
N THR A 1007 -1.28 25.64 5.09
CA THR A 1007 -1.44 26.43 3.85
C THR A 1007 -0.11 26.77 3.19
N GLY A 1008 0.96 26.98 3.97
CA GLY A 1008 2.34 27.06 3.45
C GLY A 1008 2.80 25.77 2.76
N GLN A 1009 2.55 24.61 3.37
CA GLN A 1009 2.89 23.32 2.78
C GLN A 1009 2.13 23.05 1.47
N LEU A 1010 0.84 23.44 1.42
CA LEU A 1010 0.05 23.37 0.20
C LEU A 1010 0.62 24.27 -0.91
N ASN A 1011 1.11 25.47 -0.58
CA ASN A 1011 1.75 26.35 -1.57
C ASN A 1011 2.98 25.67 -2.21
N LEU A 1012 3.90 25.16 -1.39
CA LEU A 1012 5.09 24.44 -1.87
C LEU A 1012 4.73 23.24 -2.76
N GLY A 1013 3.72 22.46 -2.35
CA GLY A 1013 3.23 21.31 -3.12
C GLY A 1013 2.63 21.71 -4.46
N ILE A 1014 1.82 22.77 -4.49
CA ILE A 1014 1.20 23.31 -5.72
C ILE A 1014 2.27 23.84 -6.68
N GLN A 1015 3.25 24.61 -6.17
CA GLN A 1015 4.35 25.14 -6.99
C GLN A 1015 5.22 24.02 -7.58
N ALA A 1016 5.52 22.99 -6.78
CA ALA A 1016 6.25 21.82 -7.27
C ALA A 1016 5.51 21.09 -8.39
N VAL A 1017 4.19 20.87 -8.24
CA VAL A 1017 3.37 20.26 -9.31
C VAL A 1017 3.31 21.15 -10.54
N LEU A 1018 3.15 22.46 -10.37
CA LEU A 1018 3.09 23.41 -11.48
C LEU A 1018 4.37 23.36 -12.34
N LYS A 1019 5.55 23.32 -11.69
CA LYS A 1019 6.84 23.19 -12.37
C LYS A 1019 6.97 21.87 -13.16
N GLU A 1020 6.48 20.77 -12.59
CA GLU A 1020 6.47 19.47 -13.29
C GLU A 1020 5.48 19.45 -14.46
N VAL A 1021 4.35 20.15 -14.35
CA VAL A 1021 3.34 20.30 -15.41
C VAL A 1021 3.87 21.20 -16.54
N GLU A 1022 4.58 22.27 -16.22
CA GLU A 1022 5.30 23.09 -17.20
C GLU A 1022 6.36 22.27 -17.94
N SER A 1023 7.17 21.47 -17.21
CA SER A 1023 8.10 20.54 -17.85
C SER A 1023 7.42 19.50 -18.76
N LEU A 1024 6.16 19.15 -18.50
CA LEU A 1024 5.43 18.13 -19.24
C LEU A 1024 4.86 18.66 -20.57
N PHE A 1025 4.32 19.87 -20.55
CA PHE A 1025 3.62 20.48 -21.70
C PHE A 1025 4.47 21.53 -22.45
N GLY A 1026 5.59 21.98 -21.87
CA GLY A 1026 6.45 23.02 -22.42
C GLY A 1026 6.13 24.40 -21.83
N VAL A 1027 6.71 25.45 -22.43
CA VAL A 1027 6.36 26.85 -22.16
C VAL A 1027 5.48 27.32 -23.32
N LEU A 1028 4.42 28.07 -23.01
CA LEU A 1028 3.46 28.52 -24.01
C LEU A 1028 4.14 29.52 -24.97
N ASP A 1029 4.24 29.16 -26.25
CA ASP A 1029 4.74 30.04 -27.30
C ASP A 1029 3.55 30.79 -27.94
N GLU A 1030 3.63 32.11 -28.06
CA GLU A 1030 2.52 32.94 -28.58
C GLU A 1030 2.13 32.55 -30.02
N GLU A 1031 3.05 31.94 -30.78
CA GLU A 1031 2.79 31.44 -32.13
C GLU A 1031 1.79 30.27 -32.17
N ALA A 1032 1.69 29.46 -31.10
CA ALA A 1032 0.78 28.33 -31.03
C ALA A 1032 -0.69 28.72 -30.75
N LEU A 1033 -0.93 29.96 -30.33
CA LEU A 1033 -2.26 30.52 -30.03
C LEU A 1033 -2.83 31.40 -31.15
N ARG A 1034 -2.20 31.45 -32.33
CA ARG A 1034 -2.78 32.18 -33.47
C ARG A 1034 -4.12 31.55 -33.84
N LEU A 1035 -5.19 32.31 -33.67
CA LEU A 1035 -6.50 31.97 -34.19
C LEU A 1035 -6.39 31.94 -35.71
N GLU A 1036 -6.41 30.74 -36.30
CA GLU A 1036 -6.59 30.60 -37.75
C GLU A 1036 -7.99 31.13 -38.09
N LEU A 1037 -8.02 32.26 -38.79
CA LEU A 1037 -9.22 32.95 -39.28
C LEU A 1037 -9.73 32.33 -40.58
#